data_AF-A0A1Q7ZGH8-F1
#
_entry.id   AF-A0A1Q7ZGH8-F1
#
_cell.length_a   1.000
_cell.length_b   1.000
_cell.length_c   1.000
_cell.angle_alpha   90.00
_cell.angle_beta   90.00
_cell.angle_gamma   90.00
#
_symmetry.space_group_name_H-M   'P 1'
#
loop_
_entity.id
_entity.type
_entity.pdbx_description
1 polymer ?
#
loop_
_entity_poly.entity_id
_entity_poly.type
_entity_poly.pdbx_seq_one_letter_code
_entity_poly.pdbx_strand_id
1 'polypeptide(L)'
;MSAEIEPADSPSATTPPTRFCTRAVRLLAALSGAAALALTGLARLSPCAAVPFINAPVPGERAAEPASEGRPITPAGVLIKDAATGRPAVLPLTVDFVRSTDEDGPDGKGRYLIAINSGYGVEFSGDTNKAQQSLSVIDLGAGDAGAAAQPVPVVIQNVYFPTPQSANVGVVLSKRAEADGSRMLYVSGGVENKIWVFRFTPGSDTPITPASPGPATQVEAPFIDVSGFAEQAATQRYNDNHAPAYPAGLALSPDGETLFVAVELADSLGIVSRLRGARDLSRVDLRRGGDPRRTIDPYGVTVLPAKDGKAAKVYVSCWNDSALAVVDPRHPHAPVRRITVDRHPTAMTLDARAGRLYVVNSDADTVSVIDTRLDREIERISVRLAEKALPGGSPEGLALGSDGTTLYVANAHSNAVAVVALARARRERSTLAGFIPAGQYPSAIAAVGSRLIVANGKGTGFENSSMIVNDSGRAPNTANERFPAEGGQTGLGGQYSGSLISGNLSLIDIPDERRLHGFTQQVLRNNGLIGEVRSRLFAGANPIKHVIYVIKENRTYDQVFGDLDRAGDGSPADGDPTLAIFGRGQTARSPGGSPQDITPNQRALALRFGLLDRFFVNSEASADGHNWATAAFSTDYVDKAYRWEYSGRGRAYDFEGFNRLPEVGPVAGEPPLFSKPVTADDVVAFQKRYAPDVNGLPDVAEPETLYVWDAARKAGLTYRAYGEFVPTLSQAELEAINTNLPKTYPDLTPTVRAFATKRSLEGHFSTTFRNFDLATPDSMTTDSYRAFKESKGAIDPAVSPDNPEARCRGYSRLADWLAEFRGYVADRESGAPDRMPNLTIMRFPNDHTHGMRPGGPTPQFYVAENDYAVGRLVEAVSRSPYWKDTAILVLEDDSQDGPDHVHAFHTTVSLVRTLEILLGLPPMNQLDAAAAPIDVFQDKADTRPYQAIVPDVALDNLMITKARDARTAFWMKRTREEDFSRPDQADADTLNRVIWFSVRGDTYPEDRVAHLPAFDLMLVGLRQEARDDDDEIVERREGGRSGSRGHARSKSQ
;
A
#
# COMPACT_ATOMS: atom_id res chain seq x y z
N MET A 1 -31.03 62.42 1.39
CA MET A 1 -30.16 63.05 0.37
C MET A 1 -29.53 61.89 -0.41
N SER A 2 -30.26 61.16 -1.26
CA SER A 2 -31.26 61.53 -2.29
C SER A 2 -30.60 62.19 -3.52
N ALA A 3 -30.90 61.82 -4.77
CA ALA A 3 -31.96 60.94 -5.32
C ALA A 3 -31.36 59.75 -6.14
N GLU A 4 -32.00 58.59 -6.42
CA GLU A 4 -33.42 58.12 -6.41
C GLU A 4 -34.21 58.27 -7.75
N ILE A 5 -35.21 57.38 -7.99
CA ILE A 5 -36.18 57.28 -9.13
C ILE A 5 -35.63 56.52 -10.38
N GLU A 6 -35.85 55.21 -10.66
CA GLU A 6 -37.08 54.36 -10.79
C GLU A 6 -38.06 54.78 -11.93
N PRO A 7 -39.01 53.94 -12.45
CA PRO A 7 -39.27 52.49 -12.29
C PRO A 7 -39.71 51.69 -13.58
N ALA A 8 -40.00 50.39 -13.41
CA ALA A 8 -41.00 49.54 -14.14
C ALA A 8 -40.81 49.24 -15.66
N ASP A 9 -41.41 48.20 -16.28
CA ASP A 9 -42.32 47.13 -15.81
C ASP A 9 -42.15 45.80 -16.61
N SER A 10 -42.95 44.78 -16.27
CA SER A 10 -43.04 43.41 -16.82
C SER A 10 -44.21 43.24 -17.83
N PRO A 11 -44.65 42.04 -18.33
CA PRO A 11 -44.12 40.67 -18.22
C PRO A 11 -44.05 39.90 -19.58
N SER A 12 -44.04 38.56 -19.52
CA SER A 12 -43.84 37.56 -20.60
C SER A 12 -44.89 37.46 -21.73
N ALA A 13 -44.45 37.03 -22.94
CA ALA A 13 -45.16 36.03 -23.76
C ALA A 13 -44.28 35.39 -24.87
N THR A 14 -44.65 34.19 -25.30
CA THR A 14 -44.02 33.26 -26.26
C THR A 14 -43.87 33.72 -27.73
N THR A 15 -42.82 33.19 -28.38
CA THR A 15 -42.65 32.71 -29.79
C THR A 15 -43.87 32.69 -30.75
N PRO A 16 -43.70 32.70 -32.10
CA PRO A 16 -42.56 32.26 -32.94
C PRO A 16 -42.11 33.40 -33.93
N PRO A 17 -41.58 33.25 -35.20
CA PRO A 17 -41.21 32.09 -36.04
C PRO A 17 -39.81 32.21 -36.75
N THR A 18 -39.72 31.94 -38.07
CA THR A 18 -38.46 31.85 -38.88
C THR A 18 -38.64 32.37 -40.32
N ARG A 19 -37.54 32.80 -41.00
CA ARG A 19 -37.05 32.28 -42.33
C ARG A 19 -36.10 33.23 -43.12
N PHE A 20 -35.02 32.63 -43.65
CA PHE A 20 -34.30 32.85 -44.94
C PHE A 20 -34.35 34.19 -45.73
N CYS A 21 -33.16 34.73 -46.06
CA CYS A 21 -32.60 34.85 -47.44
C CYS A 21 -31.09 35.24 -47.35
N THR A 22 -30.04 34.64 -47.95
CA THR A 22 -29.63 34.15 -49.31
C THR A 22 -28.94 35.18 -50.23
N ARG A 23 -27.67 34.88 -50.63
CA ARG A 23 -26.81 35.45 -51.72
C ARG A 23 -26.14 36.84 -51.52
N ALA A 24 -24.99 37.19 -52.15
CA ALA A 24 -23.71 36.49 -52.50
C ALA A 24 -22.78 37.39 -53.40
N VAL A 25 -21.52 36.94 -53.65
CA VAL A 25 -20.71 37.03 -54.91
C VAL A 25 -19.41 37.90 -54.94
N ARG A 26 -18.28 37.27 -55.36
CA ARG A 26 -16.96 37.80 -55.92
C ARG A 26 -15.99 38.51 -54.93
N LEU A 27 -14.63 38.52 -55.07
CA LEU A 27 -13.58 37.98 -56.00
C LEU A 27 -12.17 38.07 -55.28
N LEU A 28 -10.96 37.60 -55.70
CA LEU A 28 -10.35 36.75 -56.76
C LEU A 28 -8.90 36.34 -56.31
N ALA A 29 -8.38 35.15 -56.69
CA ALA A 29 -6.94 34.76 -56.85
C ALA A 29 -5.97 34.81 -55.63
N ALA A 30 -4.86 34.05 -55.57
CA ALA A 30 -4.34 32.82 -56.23
C ALA A 30 -3.17 32.27 -55.35
N LEU A 31 -2.64 31.04 -55.41
CA LEU A 31 -2.26 30.16 -56.53
C LEU A 31 -2.32 28.64 -56.18
N SER A 32 -2.52 27.81 -57.23
CA SER A 32 -2.23 26.36 -57.44
C SER A 32 -1.45 25.53 -56.39
N GLY A 33 -1.67 24.21 -56.21
CA GLY A 33 -2.51 23.20 -56.90
C GLY A 33 -1.74 21.86 -57.15
N ALA A 34 -2.26 20.74 -57.68
CA ALA A 34 -3.62 20.16 -57.74
C ALA A 34 -3.62 18.75 -58.43
N ALA A 35 -4.26 17.71 -57.85
CA ALA A 35 -4.71 16.42 -58.45
C ALA A 35 -5.34 15.52 -57.34
N ALA A 36 -6.48 14.80 -57.40
CA ALA A 36 -7.45 14.36 -58.43
C ALA A 36 -6.99 13.18 -59.33
N LEU A 37 -7.78 12.15 -59.71
CA LEU A 37 -9.24 11.88 -59.56
C LEU A 37 -9.60 10.58 -58.76
N ALA A 38 -10.58 9.78 -59.20
CA ALA A 38 -11.76 9.39 -58.39
C ALA A 38 -12.72 8.37 -59.11
N LEU A 39 -13.89 8.06 -58.50
CA LEU A 39 -15.09 7.36 -59.05
C LEU A 39 -14.96 5.80 -59.18
N THR A 40 -15.99 4.93 -59.10
CA THR A 40 -17.46 5.00 -58.81
C THR A 40 -18.07 3.62 -58.48
N GLY A 41 -19.27 3.54 -57.86
CA GLY A 41 -20.16 2.35 -57.92
C GLY A 41 -20.82 1.88 -56.60
N LEU A 42 -21.66 2.65 -55.87
CA LEU A 42 -23.12 2.84 -56.07
C LEU A 42 -24.04 1.58 -56.03
N ALA A 43 -24.74 1.36 -54.90
CA ALA A 43 -26.12 0.83 -54.84
C ALA A 43 -26.80 1.20 -53.50
N ARG A 44 -28.14 1.34 -53.50
CA ARG A 44 -28.97 1.83 -52.36
C ARG A 44 -29.53 0.68 -51.51
N LEU A 45 -29.87 0.96 -50.24
CA LEU A 45 -31.07 0.42 -49.57
C LEU A 45 -31.62 1.41 -48.52
N SER A 46 -32.86 1.19 -48.08
CA SER A 46 -33.69 2.18 -47.33
C SER A 46 -33.58 2.06 -45.80
N PRO A 47 -33.88 3.13 -45.03
CA PRO A 47 -33.88 3.09 -43.57
C PRO A 47 -35.25 2.69 -42.98
N CYS A 48 -35.32 1.58 -42.23
CA CYS A 48 -36.35 1.38 -41.18
C CYS A 48 -36.05 0.14 -40.31
N ALA A 49 -35.58 0.34 -39.07
CA ALA A 49 -35.71 -0.56 -37.90
C ALA A 49 -34.75 -0.10 -36.78
N ALA A 50 -35.17 0.87 -35.96
CA ALA A 50 -34.44 1.18 -34.74
C ALA A 50 -34.86 0.21 -33.63
N VAL A 51 -34.01 -0.77 -33.31
CA VAL A 51 -34.12 -1.53 -32.06
C VAL A 51 -33.63 -0.62 -30.92
N PRO A 52 -34.39 -0.42 -29.84
CA PRO A 52 -34.04 0.55 -28.80
C PRO A 52 -32.84 0.06 -27.97
N PHE A 53 -31.73 0.79 -28.03
CA PHE A 53 -30.67 0.70 -27.02
C PHE A 53 -31.16 1.34 -25.71
N ILE A 54 -31.70 0.51 -24.80
CA ILE A 54 -31.93 0.93 -23.42
C ILE A 54 -30.61 0.84 -22.66
N ASN A 55 -29.84 1.93 -22.71
CA ASN A 55 -28.93 2.41 -21.66
C ASN A 55 -28.25 3.70 -22.13
N ALA A 56 -29.05 4.75 -22.31
CA ALA A 56 -28.55 6.12 -22.30
C ALA A 56 -28.54 6.60 -20.83
N PRO A 57 -27.46 7.25 -20.35
CA PRO A 57 -27.38 7.70 -18.96
C PRO A 57 -28.41 8.79 -18.67
N VAL A 58 -29.03 8.74 -17.49
CA VAL A 58 -29.97 9.76 -17.02
C VAL A 58 -29.21 11.08 -16.74
N PRO A 59 -29.62 12.21 -17.33
CA PRO A 59 -29.05 13.51 -16.99
C PRO A 59 -29.71 14.04 -15.71
N GLY A 60 -29.05 13.85 -14.57
CA GLY A 60 -29.51 14.38 -13.28
C GLY A 60 -28.57 14.05 -12.12
N GLU A 61 -28.10 12.80 -12.05
CA GLU A 61 -27.29 12.31 -10.93
C GLU A 61 -25.92 11.80 -11.42
N ARG A 62 -24.85 12.41 -10.91
CA ARG A 62 -23.47 11.92 -10.96
C ARG A 62 -22.76 12.26 -9.65
N ALA A 63 -23.12 11.51 -8.62
CA ALA A 63 -22.27 11.22 -7.48
C ALA A 63 -21.69 9.82 -7.74
N ALA A 64 -20.44 9.74 -8.19
CA ALA A 64 -19.73 8.49 -8.47
C ALA A 64 -18.37 8.57 -7.78
N GLU A 65 -18.29 7.92 -6.62
CA GLU A 65 -17.33 8.22 -5.55
C GLU A 65 -16.53 6.93 -5.23
N PRO A 66 -15.23 6.83 -5.57
CA PRO A 66 -14.52 5.53 -5.56
C PRO A 66 -13.11 5.52 -4.94
N ALA A 67 -12.67 4.32 -4.54
CA ALA A 67 -11.30 3.77 -4.49
C ALA A 67 -10.16 4.56 -3.78
N SER A 68 -9.26 3.83 -3.12
CA SER A 68 -8.02 4.32 -2.48
C SER A 68 -6.93 4.87 -3.43
N GLU A 69 -7.24 5.01 -4.72
CA GLU A 69 -6.43 5.77 -5.69
C GLU A 69 -7.17 7.01 -6.24
N GLY A 70 -8.37 7.33 -5.74
CA GLY A 70 -9.24 8.40 -6.24
C GLY A 70 -9.76 8.19 -7.66
N ARG A 71 -9.75 6.95 -8.16
CA ARG A 71 -10.04 6.58 -9.55
C ARG A 71 -11.27 5.66 -9.65
N PRO A 72 -12.31 5.99 -10.43
CA PRO A 72 -13.44 5.09 -10.68
C PRO A 72 -13.01 3.88 -11.53
N ILE A 73 -12.50 2.84 -10.88
CA ILE A 73 -12.36 1.53 -11.49
C ILE A 73 -13.74 0.89 -11.67
N THR A 74 -13.88 0.01 -12.66
CA THR A 74 -15.10 -0.81 -12.82
C THR A 74 -14.63 -2.11 -13.47
N PRO A 75 -14.35 -3.15 -12.67
CA PRO A 75 -13.75 -4.40 -13.14
C PRO A 75 -14.59 -5.06 -14.23
N ALA A 76 -13.94 -5.76 -15.15
CA ALA A 76 -14.64 -6.67 -16.04
C ALA A 76 -14.98 -7.98 -15.31
N GLY A 77 -16.10 -8.61 -15.70
CA GLY A 77 -16.51 -9.91 -15.19
C GLY A 77 -17.42 -9.85 -13.96
N VAL A 78 -17.43 -10.92 -13.18
CA VAL A 78 -18.21 -11.09 -11.94
C VAL A 78 -17.32 -11.65 -10.82
N LEU A 79 -17.69 -11.44 -9.55
CA LEU A 79 -16.92 -12.00 -8.44
C LEU A 79 -17.22 -13.50 -8.23
N ILE A 80 -16.16 -14.28 -8.07
CA ILE A 80 -16.23 -15.69 -7.66
C ILE A 80 -16.65 -15.75 -6.20
N LYS A 81 -17.58 -16.65 -5.88
CA LYS A 81 -18.11 -16.83 -4.53
C LYS A 81 -17.35 -17.89 -3.74
N ASP A 82 -17.45 -17.82 -2.42
CA ASP A 82 -17.14 -18.90 -1.49
C ASP A 82 -18.42 -19.70 -1.19
N ALA A 83 -18.30 -21.04 -1.20
CA ALA A 83 -19.43 -21.96 -1.10
C ALA A 83 -19.99 -22.10 0.32
N ALA A 84 -19.19 -21.81 1.36
CA ALA A 84 -19.62 -21.90 2.75
C ALA A 84 -20.41 -20.65 3.18
N THR A 85 -20.03 -19.48 2.66
CA THR A 85 -20.67 -18.18 2.97
C THR A 85 -21.71 -17.75 1.95
N GLY A 86 -21.61 -18.20 0.69
CA GLY A 86 -22.45 -17.74 -0.43
C GLY A 86 -22.10 -16.33 -0.96
N ARG A 87 -21.02 -15.72 -0.45
CA ARG A 87 -20.56 -14.36 -0.73
C ARG A 87 -19.34 -14.36 -1.66
N PRO A 88 -18.94 -13.22 -2.26
CA PRO A 88 -17.63 -13.09 -2.90
C PRO A 88 -16.48 -13.61 -2.03
N ALA A 89 -15.55 -14.36 -2.62
CA ALA A 89 -14.43 -14.97 -1.91
C ALA A 89 -13.34 -13.94 -1.58
N VAL A 90 -12.85 -13.96 -0.33
CA VAL A 90 -11.86 -13.02 0.22
C VAL A 90 -10.44 -13.61 0.20
N LEU A 91 -9.58 -13.04 -0.64
CA LEU A 91 -8.19 -13.45 -0.86
C LEU A 91 -7.26 -12.23 -1.13
N PRO A 92 -6.92 -11.42 -0.10
CA PRO A 92 -5.89 -10.38 -0.21
C PRO A 92 -4.58 -10.92 -0.76
N LEU A 93 -3.88 -10.10 -1.55
CA LEU A 93 -2.55 -10.37 -2.13
C LEU A 93 -2.31 -11.86 -2.49
N THR A 94 -3.15 -12.39 -3.38
CA THR A 94 -2.92 -13.73 -3.96
C THR A 94 -1.73 -13.63 -4.90
N VAL A 95 -0.66 -14.37 -4.64
CA VAL A 95 0.60 -14.25 -5.40
C VAL A 95 0.82 -15.34 -6.44
N ASP A 96 0.11 -16.48 -6.35
CA ASP A 96 0.16 -17.54 -7.37
C ASP A 96 -1.13 -18.39 -7.41
N PHE A 97 -1.32 -19.11 -8.52
CA PHE A 97 -2.42 -20.04 -8.78
C PHE A 97 -1.88 -21.39 -9.30
N VAL A 98 -1.90 -22.44 -8.47
CA VAL A 98 -1.56 -23.80 -8.90
C VAL A 98 -2.79 -24.53 -9.45
N ARG A 99 -2.73 -24.91 -10.73
CA ARG A 99 -3.75 -25.76 -11.36
C ARG A 99 -3.57 -27.23 -10.98
N SER A 100 -4.68 -27.92 -10.69
CA SER A 100 -4.69 -29.35 -10.43
C SER A 100 -4.29 -30.18 -11.66
N THR A 101 -3.99 -31.46 -11.45
CA THR A 101 -3.30 -32.33 -12.42
C THR A 101 -4.07 -33.61 -12.79
N ASP A 102 -5.36 -33.62 -12.45
CA ASP A 102 -6.45 -34.32 -13.12
C ASP A 102 -6.81 -33.67 -14.48
N GLU A 103 -7.77 -34.23 -15.22
CA GLU A 103 -8.13 -33.80 -16.58
C GLU A 103 -9.64 -33.48 -16.75
N ASP A 104 -10.41 -33.54 -15.64
CA ASP A 104 -11.88 -33.48 -15.63
C ASP A 104 -12.48 -32.06 -15.70
N GLY A 105 -11.64 -31.03 -15.74
CA GLY A 105 -12.04 -29.62 -15.71
C GLY A 105 -12.60 -29.08 -17.04
N PRO A 106 -13.08 -27.83 -17.06
CA PRO A 106 -13.88 -27.28 -18.17
C PRO A 106 -13.11 -27.03 -19.46
N ASP A 107 -11.78 -27.21 -19.45
CA ASP A 107 -10.91 -27.12 -20.63
C ASP A 107 -10.02 -28.37 -20.86
N GLY A 108 -10.44 -29.54 -20.32
CA GLY A 108 -9.73 -30.81 -20.48
C GLY A 108 -8.39 -30.87 -19.73
N LYS A 109 -8.33 -30.18 -18.59
CA LYS A 109 -7.19 -30.05 -17.66
C LYS A 109 -7.73 -30.15 -16.24
N GLY A 110 -6.94 -29.85 -15.21
CA GLY A 110 -7.39 -29.96 -13.82
C GLY A 110 -8.70 -29.23 -13.53
N ARG A 111 -9.55 -29.79 -12.67
CA ARG A 111 -10.81 -29.19 -12.23
C ARG A 111 -10.62 -28.07 -11.20
N TYR A 112 -9.48 -28.00 -10.51
CA TYR A 112 -9.28 -27.10 -9.37
C TYR A 112 -8.12 -26.12 -9.57
N LEU A 113 -8.28 -24.88 -9.11
CA LEU A 113 -7.16 -23.96 -8.85
C LEU A 113 -6.94 -23.88 -7.33
N ILE A 114 -5.69 -23.92 -6.91
CA ILE A 114 -5.26 -23.62 -5.55
C ILE A 114 -4.64 -22.22 -5.59
N ALA A 115 -5.32 -21.25 -5.00
CA ALA A 115 -4.80 -19.91 -4.80
C ALA A 115 -3.96 -19.87 -3.52
N ILE A 116 -2.84 -19.14 -3.53
CA ILE A 116 -2.08 -18.84 -2.32
C ILE A 116 -2.13 -17.34 -1.99
N ASN A 117 -2.76 -17.03 -0.86
CA ASN A 117 -2.67 -15.74 -0.22
C ASN A 117 -1.40 -15.72 0.64
N SER A 118 -0.45 -14.89 0.23
CA SER A 118 0.83 -14.70 0.90
C SER A 118 0.90 -13.37 1.66
N GLY A 119 -0.18 -12.59 1.71
CA GLY A 119 -0.21 -11.27 2.33
C GLY A 119 -0.58 -11.26 3.81
N TYR A 120 -1.05 -10.10 4.25
CA TYR A 120 -1.81 -9.89 5.47
C TYR A 120 -3.20 -9.42 5.01
N GLY A 121 -4.29 -9.87 5.63
CA GLY A 121 -5.65 -9.40 5.29
C GLY A 121 -6.83 -10.35 5.46
N VAL A 122 -6.64 -11.67 5.69
CA VAL A 122 -7.81 -12.55 5.93
C VAL A 122 -8.30 -12.42 7.37
N GLU A 123 -9.21 -11.48 7.60
CA GLU A 123 -10.09 -11.48 8.78
C GLU A 123 -11.16 -12.58 8.65
N PHE A 124 -11.80 -12.94 9.77
CA PHE A 124 -12.96 -13.83 9.85
C PHE A 124 -13.37 -13.98 11.33
N SER A 125 -12.39 -13.96 12.24
CA SER A 125 -12.58 -14.17 13.69
C SER A 125 -12.29 -12.90 14.49
N GLY A 126 -13.37 -12.23 14.91
CA GLY A 126 -13.32 -11.14 15.90
C GLY A 126 -12.82 -11.58 17.28
N ASP A 127 -12.67 -12.88 17.54
CA ASP A 127 -12.06 -13.40 18.78
C ASP A 127 -10.52 -13.28 18.80
N THR A 128 -9.88 -13.07 17.64
CA THR A 128 -8.41 -12.99 17.55
C THR A 128 -7.88 -11.73 16.89
N ASN A 129 -8.67 -11.12 16.00
CA ASN A 129 -8.33 -9.90 15.26
C ASN A 129 -6.92 -9.94 14.63
N LYS A 130 -6.58 -11.08 14.02
CA LYS A 130 -5.29 -11.30 13.34
C LYS A 130 -5.53 -11.79 11.94
N ALA A 131 -5.06 -11.01 10.98
CA ALA A 131 -5.09 -11.33 9.57
C ALA A 131 -4.21 -12.54 9.25
N GLN A 132 -4.69 -13.41 8.36
CA GLN A 132 -4.12 -14.74 8.15
C GLN A 132 -3.70 -14.92 6.69
N GLN A 133 -2.63 -15.68 6.47
CA GLN A 133 -2.32 -16.19 5.13
C GLN A 133 -3.22 -17.40 4.85
N SER A 134 -3.47 -17.73 3.58
CA SER A 134 -4.38 -18.82 3.26
C SER A 134 -4.05 -19.57 1.96
N LEU A 135 -4.53 -20.81 1.91
CA LEU A 135 -4.69 -21.58 0.67
C LEU A 135 -6.19 -21.71 0.40
N SER A 136 -6.63 -21.36 -0.80
CA SER A 136 -8.05 -21.48 -1.19
C SER A 136 -8.19 -22.39 -2.40
N VAL A 137 -9.07 -23.39 -2.30
CA VAL A 137 -9.38 -24.31 -3.40
C VAL A 137 -10.62 -23.81 -4.14
N ILE A 138 -10.40 -23.36 -5.37
CA ILE A 138 -11.45 -22.98 -6.32
C ILE A 138 -11.79 -24.22 -7.14
N ASP A 139 -13.02 -24.73 -7.02
CA ASP A 139 -13.57 -25.69 -7.97
C ASP A 139 -14.06 -24.93 -9.22
N LEU A 140 -13.64 -25.38 -10.40
CA LEU A 140 -14.04 -24.82 -11.70
C LEU A 140 -15.23 -25.57 -12.32
N GLY A 141 -15.71 -26.63 -11.66
CA GLY A 141 -16.69 -27.58 -12.16
C GLY A 141 -16.10 -28.59 -13.14
N ALA A 142 -16.84 -29.67 -13.38
CA ALA A 142 -16.47 -30.69 -14.37
C ALA A 142 -16.83 -30.23 -15.79
N GLY A 143 -16.02 -30.64 -16.79
CA GLY A 143 -16.30 -30.38 -18.19
C GLY A 143 -17.27 -31.40 -18.80
N ASP A 144 -18.52 -31.01 -19.04
CA ASP A 144 -19.41 -31.73 -19.96
C ASP A 144 -19.26 -31.14 -21.38
N ALA A 145 -18.79 -31.96 -22.31
CA ALA A 145 -18.55 -31.59 -23.70
C ALA A 145 -19.82 -31.30 -24.53
N GLY A 146 -21.02 -31.46 -23.95
CA GLY A 146 -22.30 -31.10 -24.55
C GLY A 146 -23.05 -29.94 -23.87
N ALA A 147 -22.57 -29.41 -22.75
CA ALA A 147 -23.30 -28.41 -21.96
C ALA A 147 -23.29 -27.01 -22.60
N ALA A 148 -24.46 -26.36 -22.68
CA ALA A 148 -24.63 -25.03 -23.29
C ALA A 148 -24.06 -23.87 -22.44
N ALA A 149 -23.78 -24.11 -21.16
CA ALA A 149 -23.13 -23.15 -20.26
C ALA A 149 -22.05 -23.87 -19.46
N GLN A 150 -20.86 -23.28 -19.36
CA GLN A 150 -19.82 -23.80 -18.48
C GLN A 150 -20.12 -23.46 -17.02
N PRO A 151 -19.84 -24.38 -16.06
CA PRO A 151 -20.03 -24.16 -14.63
C PRO A 151 -19.40 -22.84 -14.14
N VAL A 152 -19.95 -22.32 -13.04
CA VAL A 152 -19.45 -21.12 -12.38
C VAL A 152 -18.44 -21.54 -11.31
N PRO A 153 -17.17 -21.08 -11.38
CA PRO A 153 -16.18 -21.33 -10.34
C PRO A 153 -16.62 -20.85 -8.96
N VAL A 154 -16.20 -21.59 -7.93
CA VAL A 154 -16.52 -21.30 -6.53
C VAL A 154 -15.39 -21.79 -5.61
N VAL A 155 -15.05 -21.03 -4.57
CA VAL A 155 -14.13 -21.49 -3.52
C VAL A 155 -14.87 -22.50 -2.63
N ILE A 156 -14.37 -23.73 -2.56
CA ILE A 156 -14.98 -24.84 -1.80
C ILE A 156 -14.27 -25.14 -0.48
N GLN A 157 -13.02 -24.71 -0.33
CA GLN A 157 -12.21 -24.96 0.87
C GLN A 157 -11.19 -23.85 1.06
N ASN A 158 -10.94 -23.49 2.31
CA ASN A 158 -9.83 -22.63 2.73
C ASN A 158 -9.00 -23.33 3.81
N VAL A 159 -7.69 -23.06 3.85
CA VAL A 159 -6.76 -23.46 4.93
C VAL A 159 -6.02 -22.22 5.39
N TYR A 160 -6.14 -21.87 6.67
CA TYR A 160 -5.67 -20.59 7.22
C TYR A 160 -4.41 -20.75 8.08
N PHE A 161 -3.52 -19.75 8.02
CA PHE A 161 -2.21 -19.73 8.69
C PHE A 161 -2.14 -18.50 9.62
N PRO A 162 -2.61 -18.61 10.88
CA PRO A 162 -2.61 -17.50 11.83
C PRO A 162 -1.20 -17.23 12.39
N THR A 163 -0.79 -15.96 12.45
CA THR A 163 0.50 -15.52 13.04
C THR A 163 0.77 -16.22 14.39
N PRO A 164 1.96 -16.82 14.60
CA PRO A 164 3.17 -16.74 13.76
C PRO A 164 3.26 -17.76 12.62
N GLN A 165 2.24 -18.61 12.40
CA GLN A 165 2.22 -19.50 11.24
C GLN A 165 2.10 -18.71 9.93
N SER A 166 2.58 -19.32 8.85
CA SER A 166 2.67 -18.68 7.54
C SER A 166 2.48 -19.63 6.36
N ALA A 167 1.94 -19.06 5.29
CA ALA A 167 2.01 -19.59 3.93
C ALA A 167 2.61 -18.49 3.04
N ASN A 168 3.77 -18.77 2.44
CA ASN A 168 4.53 -17.83 1.62
C ASN A 168 4.50 -18.23 0.14
N VAL A 169 4.80 -17.29 -0.77
CA VAL A 169 4.84 -17.36 -2.25
C VAL A 169 4.64 -18.74 -2.91
N GLY A 170 5.51 -19.71 -2.62
CA GLY A 170 5.52 -20.99 -3.33
C GLY A 170 4.49 -22.02 -2.84
N VAL A 171 3.65 -22.47 -3.77
CA VAL A 171 2.85 -23.70 -3.66
C VAL A 171 3.14 -24.59 -4.87
N VAL A 172 3.17 -25.93 -4.71
CA VAL A 172 3.33 -26.86 -5.84
C VAL A 172 2.68 -28.22 -5.59
N LEU A 173 1.94 -28.71 -6.61
CA LEU A 173 1.21 -29.98 -6.59
C LEU A 173 1.94 -31.08 -7.38
N SER A 174 2.00 -32.28 -6.83
CA SER A 174 2.56 -33.47 -7.48
C SER A 174 1.71 -33.97 -8.66
N LYS A 175 2.33 -34.04 -9.84
CA LYS A 175 1.77 -34.73 -11.02
C LYS A 175 1.64 -36.25 -10.84
N ARG A 176 2.37 -36.83 -9.89
CA ARG A 176 2.25 -38.23 -9.47
C ARG A 176 1.24 -38.36 -8.35
N ALA A 177 0.25 -39.23 -8.54
CA ALA A 177 -0.66 -39.66 -7.49
C ALA A 177 -0.02 -40.72 -6.58
N GLU A 178 -0.51 -40.77 -5.35
CA GLU A 178 -0.20 -41.75 -4.33
C GLU A 178 -1.14 -42.97 -4.44
N ALA A 179 -0.89 -44.02 -3.64
CA ALA A 179 -1.66 -45.26 -3.69
C ALA A 179 -3.15 -45.12 -3.30
N ASP A 180 -3.50 -44.01 -2.66
CA ASP A 180 -4.87 -43.61 -2.25
C ASP A 180 -5.54 -42.66 -3.27
N GLY A 181 -4.88 -42.36 -4.40
CA GLY A 181 -5.37 -41.43 -5.43
C GLY A 181 -5.12 -39.96 -5.14
N SER A 182 -4.75 -39.59 -3.90
CA SER A 182 -4.35 -38.22 -3.57
C SER A 182 -2.99 -37.88 -4.15
N ARG A 183 -2.61 -36.60 -4.07
CA ARG A 183 -1.36 -36.04 -4.61
C ARG A 183 -0.65 -35.27 -3.51
N MET A 184 0.67 -35.34 -3.45
CA MET A 184 1.45 -34.50 -2.52
C MET A 184 1.33 -33.02 -2.91
N LEU A 185 0.97 -32.16 -1.96
CA LEU A 185 0.93 -30.71 -2.10
C LEU A 185 1.95 -30.10 -1.13
N TYR A 186 2.86 -29.29 -1.66
CA TYR A 186 3.91 -28.60 -0.90
C TYR A 186 3.63 -27.10 -0.89
N VAL A 187 3.73 -26.48 0.29
CA VAL A 187 3.43 -25.05 0.49
C VAL A 187 4.53 -24.43 1.34
N SER A 188 5.07 -23.30 0.93
CA SER A 188 6.14 -22.64 1.66
C SER A 188 5.66 -22.04 2.98
N GLY A 189 6.43 -22.20 4.05
CA GLY A 189 6.13 -21.70 5.40
C GLY A 189 7.07 -20.59 5.85
N GLY A 190 7.54 -19.74 4.92
CA GLY A 190 8.20 -18.45 5.19
C GLY A 190 9.10 -18.40 6.42
N VAL A 191 8.75 -17.53 7.39
CA VAL A 191 9.50 -17.31 8.63
C VAL A 191 9.78 -18.58 9.44
N GLU A 192 8.89 -19.57 9.37
CA GLU A 192 8.98 -20.78 10.20
C GLU A 192 10.12 -21.72 9.75
N ASN A 193 10.79 -21.41 8.63
CA ASN A 193 11.74 -22.29 7.95
C ASN A 193 11.12 -23.67 7.65
N LYS A 194 9.83 -23.69 7.30
CA LYS A 194 9.06 -24.88 6.95
C LYS A 194 8.73 -24.92 5.47
N ILE A 195 8.51 -26.13 4.97
CA ILE A 195 7.62 -26.37 3.83
C ILE A 195 6.54 -27.32 4.31
N TRP A 196 5.31 -26.83 4.40
CA TRP A 196 4.13 -27.59 4.77
C TRP A 196 3.82 -28.67 3.71
N VAL A 197 3.35 -29.83 4.15
CA VAL A 197 3.13 -31.02 3.32
C VAL A 197 1.72 -31.54 3.54
N PHE A 198 0.84 -31.26 2.58
CA PHE A 198 -0.54 -31.71 2.55
C PHE A 198 -0.74 -32.85 1.53
N ARG A 199 -1.90 -33.50 1.59
CA ARG A 199 -2.47 -34.28 0.50
C ARG A 199 -3.56 -33.48 -0.20
N PHE A 200 -3.62 -33.57 -1.52
CA PHE A 200 -4.68 -33.02 -2.35
C PHE A 200 -5.43 -34.16 -3.05
N THR A 201 -6.73 -34.29 -2.81
CA THR A 201 -7.58 -35.35 -3.36
C THR A 201 -8.65 -34.74 -4.28
N PRO A 202 -8.49 -34.82 -5.62
CA PRO A 202 -9.51 -34.36 -6.56
C PRO A 202 -10.85 -35.06 -6.32
N GLY A 203 -11.97 -34.34 -6.45
CA GLY A 203 -13.31 -34.89 -6.26
C GLY A 203 -13.76 -35.05 -4.80
N SER A 204 -12.92 -34.70 -3.81
CA SER A 204 -13.32 -34.58 -2.40
C SER A 204 -14.03 -33.24 -2.13
N ASP A 205 -14.98 -33.22 -1.20
CA ASP A 205 -15.58 -31.97 -0.67
C ASP A 205 -14.55 -31.11 0.08
N THR A 206 -13.50 -31.75 0.60
CA THR A 206 -12.30 -31.09 1.17
C THR A 206 -11.05 -31.67 0.50
N PRO A 207 -10.59 -31.10 -0.64
CA PRO A 207 -9.44 -31.63 -1.36
C PRO A 207 -8.13 -31.60 -0.58
N ILE A 208 -7.83 -30.51 0.13
CA ILE A 208 -6.61 -30.37 0.95
C ILE A 208 -6.82 -31.04 2.32
N THR A 209 -5.92 -31.96 2.67
CA THR A 209 -5.89 -32.62 3.99
C THR A 209 -4.47 -32.66 4.59
N PRO A 210 -4.29 -32.49 5.92
CA PRO A 210 -5.30 -32.14 6.92
C PRO A 210 -6.00 -30.81 6.62
N ALA A 211 -7.32 -30.78 6.80
CA ALA A 211 -8.12 -29.58 6.58
C ALA A 211 -8.03 -28.65 7.80
N SER A 212 -8.03 -27.34 7.58
CA SER A 212 -8.27 -26.38 8.66
C SER A 212 -9.74 -26.50 9.12
N PRO A 213 -10.01 -26.64 10.44
CA PRO A 213 -11.38 -26.61 10.94
C PRO A 213 -12.07 -25.23 10.82
N GLY A 214 -11.32 -24.17 10.48
CA GLY A 214 -11.84 -22.82 10.27
C GLY A 214 -10.78 -21.74 10.49
N PRO A 215 -11.14 -20.46 10.33
CA PRO A 215 -10.25 -19.34 10.60
C PRO A 215 -9.71 -19.34 12.04
N ALA A 216 -8.51 -18.81 12.23
CA ALA A 216 -7.77 -18.79 13.50
C ALA A 216 -7.39 -20.17 14.10
N THR A 217 -7.66 -21.29 13.42
CA THR A 217 -7.09 -22.59 13.82
C THR A 217 -5.63 -22.68 13.43
N GLN A 218 -4.78 -23.25 14.29
CA GLN A 218 -3.42 -23.59 13.89
C GLN A 218 -3.41 -24.76 12.91
N VAL A 219 -2.52 -24.70 11.91
CA VAL A 219 -2.26 -25.76 10.94
C VAL A 219 -1.49 -26.89 11.62
N GLU A 220 -2.17 -28.02 11.84
CA GLU A 220 -1.57 -29.28 12.25
C GLU A 220 -1.28 -30.17 11.03
N ALA A 221 -0.29 -29.77 10.22
CA ALA A 221 0.14 -30.54 9.04
C ALA A 221 1.61 -31.01 9.16
N PRO A 222 1.98 -32.16 8.56
CA PRO A 222 3.38 -32.54 8.39
C PRO A 222 4.16 -31.47 7.63
N PHE A 223 5.47 -31.36 7.88
CA PHE A 223 6.34 -30.42 7.17
C PHE A 223 7.71 -31.02 6.79
N ILE A 224 8.46 -30.25 6.01
CA ILE A 224 9.91 -30.36 5.83
C ILE A 224 10.49 -29.19 6.62
N ASP A 225 11.36 -29.47 7.60
CA ASP A 225 12.22 -28.45 8.19
C ASP A 225 13.32 -28.10 7.17
N VAL A 226 13.42 -26.82 6.79
CA VAL A 226 14.42 -26.30 5.86
C VAL A 226 15.41 -25.34 6.52
N SER A 227 15.49 -25.33 7.85
CA SER A 227 16.50 -24.59 8.61
C SER A 227 17.94 -24.97 8.20
N GLY A 228 18.14 -26.18 7.68
CA GLY A 228 19.41 -26.64 7.09
C GLY A 228 19.84 -25.93 5.80
N PHE A 229 19.04 -25.01 5.25
CA PHE A 229 19.46 -24.09 4.19
C PHE A 229 20.04 -22.76 4.71
N ALA A 230 19.81 -22.39 5.98
CA ALA A 230 20.45 -21.24 6.59
C ALA A 230 21.94 -21.50 6.82
N GLU A 231 22.75 -20.44 6.88
CA GLU A 231 24.20 -20.57 7.12
C GLU A 231 24.54 -20.72 8.61
N GLN A 232 23.60 -20.37 9.51
CA GLN A 232 23.71 -20.41 10.96
C GLN A 232 22.36 -20.77 11.62
N ALA A 233 22.35 -21.05 12.92
CA ALA A 233 21.15 -21.41 13.68
C ALA A 233 20.36 -20.18 14.17
N ALA A 234 19.07 -20.37 14.46
CA ALA A 234 18.16 -19.28 14.82
C ALA A 234 18.31 -18.78 16.28
N THR A 235 18.08 -17.48 16.50
CA THR A 235 18.12 -16.82 17.82
C THR A 235 17.06 -15.71 17.91
N GLN A 236 16.79 -15.20 19.13
CA GLN A 236 15.72 -14.25 19.40
C GLN A 236 15.95 -12.83 18.84
N ARG A 237 17.20 -12.35 18.73
CA ARG A 237 17.53 -11.08 18.03
C ARG A 237 17.72 -11.27 16.52
N TYR A 238 16.71 -11.79 15.81
CA TYR A 238 16.81 -12.03 14.36
C TYR A 238 18.10 -12.81 13.99
N ASN A 239 18.31 -13.93 14.68
CA ASN A 239 19.45 -14.85 14.57
C ASN A 239 20.84 -14.18 14.68
N ASP A 240 21.02 -13.29 15.66
CA ASP A 240 22.28 -12.59 15.95
C ASP A 240 22.89 -11.91 14.70
N ASN A 241 22.04 -11.27 13.89
CA ASN A 241 22.33 -10.61 12.60
C ASN A 241 22.37 -11.51 11.34
N HIS A 242 21.78 -12.70 11.36
CA HIS A 242 21.83 -13.63 10.23
C HIS A 242 20.45 -13.98 9.69
N ALA A 243 20.21 -13.71 8.41
CA ALA A 243 18.94 -14.00 7.77
C ALA A 243 18.47 -15.47 7.99
N PRO A 244 17.19 -15.71 8.32
CA PRO A 244 16.62 -17.06 8.33
C PRO A 244 16.60 -17.64 6.90
N ALA A 245 16.31 -18.94 6.76
CA ALA A 245 16.22 -19.56 5.43
C ALA A 245 15.09 -18.91 4.60
N TYR A 246 13.93 -18.68 5.21
CA TYR A 246 12.80 -17.98 4.60
C TYR A 246 12.44 -18.50 3.19
N PRO A 247 11.97 -19.75 3.06
CA PRO A 247 11.52 -20.26 1.78
C PRO A 247 10.40 -19.38 1.18
N ALA A 248 10.52 -19.10 -0.12
CA ALA A 248 9.58 -18.34 -0.93
C ALA A 248 8.98 -19.27 -2.01
N GLY A 249 9.27 -19.03 -3.31
CA GLY A 249 8.79 -19.85 -4.42
C GLY A 249 9.24 -21.32 -4.36
N LEU A 250 8.38 -22.22 -4.85
CA LEU A 250 8.60 -23.66 -4.88
C LEU A 250 8.43 -24.21 -6.30
N ALA A 251 9.23 -25.21 -6.68
CA ALA A 251 9.01 -25.99 -7.91
C ALA A 251 9.45 -27.44 -7.75
N LEU A 252 8.66 -28.38 -8.27
CA LEU A 252 8.90 -29.83 -8.16
C LEU A 252 9.58 -30.37 -9.42
N SER A 253 10.48 -31.34 -9.29
CA SER A 253 10.97 -32.12 -10.43
C SER A 253 9.83 -32.93 -11.07
N PRO A 254 9.87 -33.20 -12.40
CA PRO A 254 8.73 -33.85 -13.07
C PRO A 254 8.46 -35.30 -12.61
N ASP A 255 9.45 -35.98 -12.02
CA ASP A 255 9.34 -37.30 -11.38
C ASP A 255 8.71 -37.26 -9.96
N GLY A 256 8.63 -36.08 -9.35
CA GLY A 256 8.07 -35.87 -8.02
C GLY A 256 8.98 -36.30 -6.85
N GLU A 257 10.30 -36.40 -7.06
CA GLU A 257 11.26 -36.86 -6.05
C GLU A 257 12.19 -35.74 -5.50
N THR A 258 12.22 -34.57 -6.14
CA THR A 258 13.04 -33.40 -5.72
C THR A 258 12.21 -32.12 -5.71
N LEU A 259 12.29 -31.35 -4.64
CA LEU A 259 11.70 -30.02 -4.50
C LEU A 259 12.80 -28.96 -4.54
N PHE A 260 12.59 -27.94 -5.35
CA PHE A 260 13.44 -26.76 -5.49
C PHE A 260 12.77 -25.57 -4.81
N VAL A 261 13.58 -24.79 -4.09
CA VAL A 261 13.10 -23.80 -3.11
C VAL A 261 13.89 -22.51 -3.32
N ALA A 262 13.21 -21.40 -3.59
CA ALA A 262 13.82 -20.08 -3.43
C ALA A 262 13.98 -19.84 -1.93
N VAL A 263 15.22 -19.67 -1.47
CA VAL A 263 15.56 -19.46 -0.06
C VAL A 263 15.95 -18.00 0.06
N GLU A 264 14.93 -17.15 0.31
CA GLU A 264 14.93 -15.73 -0.02
C GLU A 264 16.01 -14.98 0.74
N LEU A 265 15.93 -14.99 2.08
CA LEU A 265 16.80 -14.19 2.93
C LEU A 265 18.20 -14.82 3.07
N ALA A 266 18.37 -16.12 2.81
CA ALA A 266 19.69 -16.76 2.70
C ALA A 266 20.24 -16.81 1.25
N ASP A 267 19.68 -16.01 0.34
CA ASP A 267 20.14 -15.77 -1.04
C ASP A 267 20.57 -17.02 -1.82
N SER A 268 19.80 -18.11 -1.71
CA SER A 268 20.16 -19.41 -2.26
C SER A 268 19.01 -20.18 -2.92
N LEU A 269 19.37 -21.18 -3.73
CA LEU A 269 18.44 -22.20 -4.22
C LEU A 269 18.57 -23.44 -3.33
N GLY A 270 17.56 -23.70 -2.50
CA GLY A 270 17.42 -24.92 -1.72
C GLY A 270 16.96 -26.10 -2.59
N ILE A 271 17.47 -27.29 -2.27
CA ILE A 271 17.18 -28.54 -2.98
C ILE A 271 16.88 -29.62 -1.93
N VAL A 272 15.61 -30.03 -1.83
CA VAL A 272 15.17 -31.16 -1.02
C VAL A 272 14.98 -32.38 -1.92
N SER A 273 15.88 -33.36 -1.87
CA SER A 273 15.75 -34.60 -2.65
C SER A 273 15.23 -35.76 -1.81
N ARG A 274 14.82 -36.86 -2.46
CA ARG A 274 14.32 -38.10 -1.82
C ARG A 274 13.07 -37.84 -0.97
N LEU A 275 12.15 -37.00 -1.45
CA LEU A 275 10.98 -36.48 -0.70
C LEU A 275 10.14 -37.55 0.03
N ARG A 276 10.09 -38.77 -0.52
CA ARG A 276 9.31 -39.93 -0.04
C ARG A 276 10.04 -40.84 0.96
N GLY A 277 11.33 -40.60 1.23
CA GLY A 277 12.15 -41.40 2.13
C GLY A 277 12.84 -40.54 3.19
N ALA A 278 14.02 -40.98 3.63
CA ALA A 278 14.94 -40.06 4.29
C ALA A 278 15.32 -38.97 3.28
N ARG A 279 14.94 -37.73 3.56
CA ARG A 279 15.16 -36.57 2.68
C ARG A 279 16.63 -36.16 2.71
N ASP A 280 17.08 -35.49 1.65
CA ASP A 280 18.40 -34.86 1.60
C ASP A 280 18.23 -33.35 1.40
N LEU A 281 18.99 -32.53 2.12
CA LEU A 281 18.96 -31.08 2.00
C LEU A 281 20.34 -30.59 1.52
N SER A 282 20.34 -29.88 0.40
CA SER A 282 21.51 -29.17 -0.13
C SER A 282 21.08 -27.81 -0.68
N ARG A 283 22.01 -26.87 -0.83
CA ARG A 283 21.74 -25.54 -1.39
C ARG A 283 22.80 -25.11 -2.39
N VAL A 284 22.43 -24.21 -3.28
CA VAL A 284 23.33 -23.50 -4.20
C VAL A 284 23.29 -22.02 -3.85
N ASP A 285 24.42 -21.47 -3.41
CA ASP A 285 24.58 -20.03 -3.15
C ASP A 285 24.40 -19.25 -4.46
N LEU A 286 23.54 -18.23 -4.45
CA LEU A 286 23.26 -17.41 -5.62
C LEU A 286 23.99 -16.05 -5.56
N ARG A 287 24.63 -15.68 -4.44
CA ARG A 287 25.35 -14.41 -4.23
C ARG A 287 26.52 -14.26 -5.20
N ARG A 288 26.65 -13.09 -5.82
CA ARG A 288 27.74 -12.84 -6.78
C ARG A 288 29.08 -12.70 -6.06
N GLY A 289 29.95 -13.69 -6.20
CA GLY A 289 31.28 -13.70 -5.58
C GLY A 289 31.27 -13.95 -4.06
N GLY A 290 30.12 -14.32 -3.48
CA GLY A 290 29.97 -14.56 -2.04
C GLY A 290 29.98 -13.31 -1.15
N ASP A 291 29.74 -12.11 -1.70
CA ASP A 291 29.59 -10.89 -0.89
C ASP A 291 28.23 -10.90 -0.16
N PRO A 292 28.18 -10.97 1.18
CA PRO A 292 26.93 -11.08 1.92
C PRO A 292 26.11 -9.77 1.95
N ARG A 293 26.68 -8.64 1.50
CA ARG A 293 25.94 -7.36 1.37
C ARG A 293 25.12 -7.30 0.10
N ARG A 294 25.49 -8.07 -0.93
CA ARG A 294 24.74 -8.13 -2.20
C ARG A 294 23.64 -9.17 -2.07
N THR A 295 22.52 -8.75 -1.50
CA THR A 295 21.29 -9.55 -1.51
C THR A 295 20.89 -9.84 -2.95
N ILE A 296 20.26 -10.99 -3.14
CA ILE A 296 19.80 -11.53 -4.41
C ILE A 296 18.27 -11.60 -4.43
N ASP A 297 17.69 -11.82 -3.25
CA ASP A 297 16.25 -11.95 -2.99
C ASP A 297 15.58 -12.94 -3.97
N PRO A 298 15.94 -14.24 -3.91
CA PRO A 298 15.29 -15.28 -4.70
C PRO A 298 13.78 -15.35 -4.44
N TYR A 299 12.97 -15.17 -5.50
CA TYR A 299 11.51 -15.12 -5.40
C TYR A 299 10.86 -16.36 -6.05
N GLY A 300 10.73 -16.38 -7.38
CA GLY A 300 10.06 -17.44 -8.13
C GLY A 300 11.01 -18.56 -8.55
N VAL A 301 10.50 -19.79 -8.68
CA VAL A 301 11.26 -20.96 -9.17
C VAL A 301 10.53 -21.62 -10.34
N THR A 302 11.26 -22.07 -11.36
CA THR A 302 10.67 -22.81 -12.49
C THR A 302 11.62 -23.92 -12.98
N VAL A 303 11.11 -25.14 -13.06
CA VAL A 303 11.88 -26.32 -13.50
C VAL A 303 11.72 -26.54 -15.00
N LEU A 304 12.84 -26.62 -15.72
CA LEU A 304 12.88 -27.11 -17.09
C LEU A 304 12.95 -28.64 -17.10
N PRO A 305 12.01 -29.38 -17.70
CA PRO A 305 12.04 -30.84 -17.71
C PRO A 305 13.16 -31.38 -18.63
N ALA A 306 13.80 -32.47 -18.18
CA ALA A 306 14.70 -33.30 -18.98
C ALA A 306 13.93 -34.48 -19.62
N LYS A 307 14.53 -35.08 -20.65
CA LYS A 307 13.94 -36.22 -21.39
C LYS A 307 13.81 -37.51 -20.56
N ASP A 308 14.49 -37.60 -19.43
CA ASP A 308 14.46 -38.72 -18.47
C ASP A 308 13.45 -38.48 -17.33
N GLY A 309 12.63 -37.43 -17.40
CA GLY A 309 11.66 -37.06 -16.37
C GLY A 309 12.23 -36.24 -15.21
N LYS A 310 13.53 -35.91 -15.22
CA LYS A 310 14.18 -35.13 -14.16
C LYS A 310 14.19 -33.64 -14.48
N ALA A 311 14.78 -32.82 -13.61
CA ALA A 311 15.07 -31.42 -13.92
C ALA A 311 16.33 -31.32 -14.82
N ALA A 312 16.20 -30.67 -15.98
CA ALA A 312 17.32 -30.32 -16.85
C ALA A 312 18.03 -29.04 -16.38
N LYS A 313 17.25 -28.07 -15.92
CA LYS A 313 17.66 -26.78 -15.36
C LYS A 313 16.61 -26.33 -14.35
N VAL A 314 17.02 -25.49 -13.41
CA VAL A 314 16.13 -24.69 -12.56
C VAL A 314 16.41 -23.23 -12.88
N TYR A 315 15.36 -22.49 -13.22
CA TYR A 315 15.38 -21.03 -13.25
C TYR A 315 14.90 -20.52 -11.90
N VAL A 316 15.58 -19.52 -11.36
CA VAL A 316 15.19 -18.81 -10.14
C VAL A 316 15.18 -17.33 -10.47
N SER A 317 14.08 -16.64 -10.20
CA SER A 317 14.03 -15.19 -10.33
C SER A 317 14.67 -14.54 -9.11
N CYS A 318 15.41 -13.44 -9.31
CA CYS A 318 16.17 -12.78 -8.25
C CYS A 318 15.81 -11.30 -8.25
N TRP A 319 14.97 -10.91 -7.29
CA TRP A 319 14.30 -9.60 -7.21
C TRP A 319 15.30 -8.45 -7.36
N ASN A 320 16.32 -8.44 -6.50
CA ASN A 320 17.31 -7.37 -6.40
C ASN A 320 18.45 -7.50 -7.44
N ASP A 321 18.70 -8.71 -7.98
CA ASP A 321 19.81 -8.93 -8.92
C ASP A 321 19.45 -8.65 -10.41
N SER A 322 18.20 -8.26 -10.69
CA SER A 322 17.67 -7.97 -12.05
C SER A 322 18.00 -9.06 -13.09
N ALA A 323 17.92 -10.31 -12.64
CA ALA A 323 18.39 -11.47 -13.39
C ALA A 323 17.63 -12.75 -13.00
N LEU A 324 17.59 -13.71 -13.93
CA LEU A 324 17.39 -15.11 -13.58
C LEU A 324 18.74 -15.75 -13.22
N ALA A 325 18.77 -16.51 -12.13
CA ALA A 325 19.77 -17.55 -11.93
C ALA A 325 19.34 -18.83 -12.68
N VAL A 326 20.31 -19.54 -13.25
CA VAL A 326 20.11 -20.80 -13.98
C VAL A 326 21.08 -21.85 -13.42
N VAL A 327 20.51 -22.88 -12.81
CA VAL A 327 21.24 -23.97 -12.14
C VAL A 327 20.97 -25.29 -12.85
N ASP A 328 22.01 -26.10 -13.10
CA ASP A 328 21.84 -27.52 -13.43
C ASP A 328 21.86 -28.32 -12.11
N PRO A 329 20.74 -28.88 -11.64
CA PRO A 329 20.67 -29.55 -10.35
C PRO A 329 21.41 -30.90 -10.32
N ARG A 330 21.92 -31.38 -11.47
CA ARG A 330 22.83 -32.54 -11.55
C ARG A 330 24.28 -32.15 -11.30
N HIS A 331 24.58 -30.85 -11.35
CA HIS A 331 25.90 -30.27 -11.14
C HIS A 331 25.80 -29.03 -10.21
N PRO A 332 25.27 -29.16 -8.97
CA PRO A 332 24.94 -28.02 -8.10
C PRO A 332 26.14 -27.17 -7.66
N HIS A 333 27.37 -27.68 -7.82
CA HIS A 333 28.62 -26.93 -7.56
C HIS A 333 29.20 -26.25 -8.81
N ALA A 334 28.52 -26.31 -9.96
CA ALA A 334 28.91 -25.55 -11.14
C ALA A 334 28.59 -24.05 -10.95
N PRO A 335 29.37 -23.13 -11.55
CA PRO A 335 29.09 -21.69 -11.47
C PRO A 335 27.69 -21.37 -11.97
N VAL A 336 26.89 -20.69 -11.14
CA VAL A 336 25.52 -20.27 -11.45
C VAL A 336 25.53 -19.37 -12.69
N ARG A 337 24.84 -19.81 -13.76
CA ARG A 337 24.66 -18.97 -14.94
C ARG A 337 23.62 -17.89 -14.62
N ARG A 338 23.84 -16.66 -15.09
CA ARG A 338 22.89 -15.56 -15.01
C ARG A 338 22.32 -15.22 -16.39
N ILE A 339 21.04 -14.84 -16.42
CA ILE A 339 20.40 -14.19 -17.57
C ILE A 339 19.90 -12.84 -17.07
N THR A 340 20.50 -11.75 -17.54
CA THR A 340 20.00 -10.40 -17.26
C THR A 340 18.61 -10.25 -17.86
N VAL A 341 17.66 -9.73 -17.07
CA VAL A 341 16.31 -9.34 -17.49
C VAL A 341 16.12 -7.88 -17.11
N ASP A 342 14.97 -7.47 -16.58
CA ASP A 342 14.77 -6.11 -16.05
C ASP A 342 14.66 -6.09 -14.52
N ARG A 343 14.39 -4.91 -13.95
CA ARG A 343 14.19 -4.74 -12.51
C ARG A 343 12.99 -5.57 -12.00
N HIS A 344 13.21 -6.22 -10.86
CA HIS A 344 12.23 -7.04 -10.13
C HIS A 344 11.61 -8.20 -10.94
N PRO A 345 12.40 -9.22 -11.33
CA PRO A 345 11.86 -10.41 -11.98
C PRO A 345 11.12 -11.29 -10.97
N THR A 346 9.80 -11.47 -11.16
CA THR A 346 8.91 -12.16 -10.21
C THR A 346 8.28 -13.42 -10.81
N ALA A 347 7.08 -13.32 -11.38
CA ALA A 347 6.33 -14.45 -11.92
C ALA A 347 6.98 -15.00 -13.20
N MET A 348 6.89 -16.32 -13.38
CA MET A 348 7.49 -17.04 -14.51
C MET A 348 6.55 -18.12 -15.05
N THR A 349 6.44 -18.25 -16.37
CA THR A 349 5.74 -19.40 -16.98
C THR A 349 6.42 -19.91 -18.25
N LEU A 350 6.37 -21.24 -18.46
CA LEU A 350 6.89 -21.90 -19.66
C LEU A 350 5.80 -22.00 -20.73
N ASP A 351 6.18 -21.91 -22.01
CA ASP A 351 5.29 -22.34 -23.09
C ASP A 351 5.07 -23.86 -23.04
N ALA A 352 4.01 -24.36 -23.69
CA ALA A 352 3.67 -25.79 -23.68
C ALA A 352 4.78 -26.73 -24.22
N ARG A 353 5.78 -26.21 -24.95
CA ARG A 353 6.97 -26.98 -25.41
C ARG A 353 8.21 -26.77 -24.53
N ALA A 354 8.12 -25.94 -23.50
CA ALA A 354 9.20 -25.47 -22.63
C ALA A 354 10.43 -24.90 -23.41
N GLY A 355 10.20 -24.37 -24.61
CA GLY A 355 11.18 -23.70 -25.47
C GLY A 355 11.28 -22.19 -25.23
N ARG A 356 10.25 -21.60 -24.61
CA ARG A 356 10.25 -20.23 -24.09
C ARG A 356 9.86 -20.21 -22.61
N LEU A 357 10.47 -19.30 -21.87
CA LEU A 357 10.08 -18.89 -20.53
C LEU A 357 9.71 -17.40 -20.60
N TYR A 358 8.53 -17.04 -20.11
CA TYR A 358 8.08 -15.67 -19.94
C TYR A 358 8.31 -15.27 -18.48
N VAL A 359 8.86 -14.08 -18.26
CA VAL A 359 9.26 -13.55 -16.95
C VAL A 359 8.68 -12.15 -16.82
N VAL A 360 7.84 -11.89 -15.82
CA VAL A 360 7.42 -10.52 -15.49
C VAL A 360 8.56 -9.80 -14.78
N ASN A 361 8.78 -8.54 -15.14
CA ASN A 361 9.69 -7.62 -14.45
C ASN A 361 8.85 -6.47 -13.84
N SER A 362 8.56 -6.56 -12.55
CA SER A 362 7.50 -5.81 -11.85
C SER A 362 7.80 -4.33 -11.63
N ASP A 363 9.07 -3.92 -11.65
CA ASP A 363 9.53 -2.54 -11.45
C ASP A 363 10.04 -1.92 -12.76
N ALA A 364 9.58 -2.44 -13.91
CA ALA A 364 9.97 -1.94 -15.25
C ALA A 364 8.80 -1.89 -16.26
N ASP A 365 7.64 -2.45 -15.92
CA ASP A 365 6.49 -2.69 -16.83
C ASP A 365 6.84 -3.49 -18.09
N THR A 366 7.59 -4.58 -17.94
CA THR A 366 7.95 -5.47 -19.05
C THR A 366 7.80 -6.95 -18.74
N VAL A 367 7.68 -7.75 -19.80
CA VAL A 367 7.85 -9.21 -19.79
C VAL A 367 9.05 -9.59 -20.64
N SER A 368 10.06 -10.21 -20.04
CA SER A 368 11.21 -10.78 -20.74
C SER A 368 10.88 -12.18 -21.27
N VAL A 369 11.21 -12.44 -22.54
CA VAL A 369 11.01 -13.72 -23.22
C VAL A 369 12.36 -14.42 -23.40
N ILE A 370 12.55 -15.56 -22.73
CA ILE A 370 13.81 -16.29 -22.67
C ILE A 370 13.77 -17.54 -23.56
N ASP A 371 14.80 -17.75 -24.38
CA ASP A 371 15.03 -19.01 -25.13
C ASP A 371 15.72 -20.02 -24.21
N THR A 372 14.97 -21.00 -23.73
CA THR A 372 15.39 -21.98 -22.69
C THR A 372 16.50 -22.95 -23.14
N ARG A 373 16.80 -22.97 -24.44
CA ARG A 373 17.90 -23.75 -25.02
C ARG A 373 19.18 -22.94 -25.13
N LEU A 374 19.09 -21.63 -25.31
CA LEU A 374 20.22 -20.71 -25.42
C LEU A 374 20.52 -19.94 -24.12
N ASP A 375 19.62 -20.00 -23.14
CA ASP A 375 19.68 -19.29 -21.85
C ASP A 375 19.95 -17.81 -22.04
N ARG A 376 19.11 -17.17 -22.86
CA ARG A 376 19.15 -15.73 -23.13
C ARG A 376 17.75 -15.20 -23.41
N GLU A 377 17.56 -13.93 -23.08
CA GLU A 377 16.45 -13.15 -23.60
C GLU A 377 16.50 -13.07 -25.14
N ILE A 378 15.34 -13.06 -25.78
CA ILE A 378 15.15 -12.95 -27.24
C ILE A 378 14.18 -11.85 -27.64
N GLU A 379 13.36 -11.38 -26.71
CA GLU A 379 12.38 -10.32 -26.83
C GLU A 379 12.08 -9.79 -25.42
N ARG A 380 11.82 -8.48 -25.33
CA ARG A 380 11.29 -7.81 -24.14
C ARG A 380 10.02 -7.10 -24.59
N ILE A 381 8.91 -7.44 -23.95
CA ILE A 381 7.58 -6.93 -24.29
C ILE A 381 7.25 -5.85 -23.27
N SER A 382 6.91 -4.63 -23.69
CA SER A 382 6.36 -3.65 -22.75
C SER A 382 4.87 -3.91 -22.55
N VAL A 383 4.42 -3.84 -21.31
CA VAL A 383 3.00 -3.92 -20.92
C VAL A 383 2.47 -2.58 -20.39
N ARG A 384 3.22 -1.49 -20.62
CA ARG A 384 2.82 -0.10 -20.30
C ARG A 384 1.56 0.28 -21.08
N LEU A 385 0.72 1.12 -20.45
CA LEU A 385 -0.57 1.52 -20.99
C LEU A 385 -0.51 2.24 -22.36
N ALA A 386 0.62 2.87 -22.67
CA ALA A 386 0.91 3.43 -24.00
C ALA A 386 2.41 3.33 -24.32
N GLU A 387 2.77 3.40 -25.61
CA GLU A 387 4.17 3.38 -26.12
C GLU A 387 5.07 4.45 -25.45
N LYS A 388 4.49 5.55 -24.98
CA LYS A 388 5.17 6.68 -24.34
C LYS A 388 4.72 6.92 -22.90
N ALA A 389 4.04 5.96 -22.29
CA ALA A 389 3.76 5.98 -20.86
C ALA A 389 5.07 5.83 -20.07
N LEU A 390 5.13 6.50 -18.92
CA LEU A 390 6.17 6.26 -17.91
C LEU A 390 5.96 4.87 -17.27
N PRO A 391 6.97 4.30 -16.58
CA PRO A 391 6.73 3.12 -15.76
C PRO A 391 5.77 3.46 -14.60
N GLY A 392 5.06 2.44 -14.11
CA GLY A 392 4.13 2.57 -12.97
C GLY A 392 2.89 1.69 -13.08
N GLY A 393 2.90 0.65 -13.94
CA GLY A 393 1.81 -0.31 -14.05
C GLY A 393 1.96 -1.54 -13.16
N SER A 394 3.19 -1.86 -12.73
CA SER A 394 3.54 -2.97 -11.84
C SER A 394 2.97 -4.33 -12.26
N PRO A 395 3.46 -4.95 -13.34
CA PRO A 395 3.05 -6.30 -13.69
C PRO A 395 3.43 -7.30 -12.59
N GLU A 396 2.53 -8.24 -12.30
CA GLU A 396 2.66 -9.26 -11.25
C GLU A 396 2.46 -10.66 -11.86
N GLY A 397 1.26 -11.22 -11.77
CA GLY A 397 0.93 -12.52 -12.35
C GLY A 397 0.88 -12.53 -13.88
N LEU A 398 1.19 -13.67 -14.49
CA LEU A 398 1.13 -13.87 -15.94
C LEU A 398 0.57 -15.26 -16.31
N ALA A 399 -0.30 -15.33 -17.32
CA ALA A 399 -0.96 -16.56 -17.76
C ALA A 399 -1.01 -16.68 -19.29
N LEU A 400 -0.66 -17.86 -19.82
CA LEU A 400 -0.84 -18.18 -21.24
C LEU A 400 -2.28 -18.62 -21.51
N GLY A 401 -2.87 -18.10 -22.59
CA GLY A 401 -4.16 -18.58 -23.10
C GLY A 401 -4.11 -20.05 -23.54
N SER A 402 -5.27 -20.69 -23.61
CA SER A 402 -5.43 -22.12 -23.89
C SER A 402 -4.79 -22.61 -25.20
N ASP A 403 -4.56 -21.71 -26.17
CA ASP A 403 -3.93 -21.98 -27.46
C ASP A 403 -2.39 -21.73 -27.47
N GLY A 404 -1.87 -21.10 -26.42
CA GLY A 404 -0.49 -20.65 -26.31
C GLY A 404 -0.10 -19.49 -27.24
N THR A 405 -1.05 -18.74 -27.81
CA THR A 405 -0.75 -17.61 -28.71
C THR A 405 -1.12 -16.22 -28.17
N THR A 406 -1.82 -16.17 -27.03
CA THR A 406 -1.98 -14.95 -26.21
C THR A 406 -1.35 -15.14 -24.83
N LEU A 407 -0.69 -14.10 -24.31
CA LEU A 407 -0.28 -13.95 -22.92
C LEU A 407 -1.15 -12.86 -22.26
N TYR A 408 -1.62 -13.14 -21.06
CA TYR A 408 -2.30 -12.20 -20.18
C TYR A 408 -1.37 -11.85 -19.03
N VAL A 409 -1.25 -10.56 -18.69
CA VAL A 409 -0.36 -10.06 -17.63
C VAL A 409 -1.16 -9.13 -16.73
N ALA A 410 -1.15 -9.38 -15.43
CA ALA A 410 -1.86 -8.58 -14.45
C ALA A 410 -0.99 -7.37 -14.06
N ASN A 411 -1.39 -6.15 -14.42
CA ASN A 411 -0.73 -4.89 -14.07
C ASN A 411 -1.39 -4.31 -12.83
N ALA A 412 -0.73 -4.45 -11.67
CA ALA A 412 -1.24 -4.09 -10.36
C ALA A 412 -1.62 -2.60 -10.25
N HIS A 413 -0.66 -1.69 -10.33
CA HIS A 413 -0.88 -0.25 -10.19
C HIS A 413 -1.62 0.42 -11.38
N SER A 414 -1.83 -0.31 -12.49
CA SER A 414 -2.76 0.12 -13.56
C SER A 414 -4.19 -0.41 -13.40
N ASN A 415 -4.44 -1.28 -12.41
CA ASN A 415 -5.74 -1.93 -12.15
C ASN A 415 -6.33 -2.59 -13.42
N ALA A 416 -5.48 -3.32 -14.14
CA ALA A 416 -5.80 -3.86 -15.47
C ALA A 416 -5.04 -5.15 -15.79
N VAL A 417 -5.53 -5.92 -16.76
CA VAL A 417 -4.84 -7.05 -17.39
C VAL A 417 -4.43 -6.66 -18.81
N ALA A 418 -3.13 -6.65 -19.10
CA ALA A 418 -2.59 -6.48 -20.43
C ALA A 418 -2.80 -7.76 -21.27
N VAL A 419 -3.26 -7.60 -22.51
CA VAL A 419 -3.48 -8.68 -23.48
C VAL A 419 -2.42 -8.61 -24.56
N VAL A 420 -1.56 -9.62 -24.67
CA VAL A 420 -0.40 -9.64 -25.57
C VAL A 420 -0.52 -10.80 -26.55
N ALA A 421 -0.61 -10.49 -27.85
CA ALA A 421 -0.51 -11.49 -28.90
C ALA A 421 0.97 -11.86 -29.12
N LEU A 422 1.30 -13.16 -29.08
CA LEU A 422 2.67 -13.65 -29.04
C LEU A 422 3.26 -13.91 -30.44
N ALA A 423 4.51 -13.51 -30.65
CA ALA A 423 5.29 -13.82 -31.86
C ALA A 423 5.32 -15.34 -32.12
N ARG A 424 4.82 -15.79 -33.28
CA ARG A 424 4.78 -17.21 -33.64
C ARG A 424 6.12 -17.66 -34.22
N ALA A 425 6.76 -16.84 -35.05
CA ALA A 425 8.11 -17.05 -35.56
C ALA A 425 9.17 -16.19 -34.84
N ARG A 426 10.42 -16.68 -34.78
CA ARG A 426 11.55 -15.99 -34.12
C ARG A 426 12.03 -14.69 -34.80
N ARG A 427 11.37 -14.25 -35.87
CA ARG A 427 11.61 -12.99 -36.59
C ARG A 427 10.48 -11.97 -36.41
N GLU A 428 9.37 -12.38 -35.83
CA GLU A 428 8.26 -11.51 -35.50
C GLU A 428 8.53 -10.77 -34.17
N ARG A 429 7.57 -9.94 -33.77
CA ARG A 429 7.49 -9.35 -32.43
C ARG A 429 6.12 -9.65 -31.84
N SER A 430 6.08 -9.87 -30.54
CA SER A 430 4.84 -9.94 -29.77
C SER A 430 4.27 -8.52 -29.64
N THR A 431 2.94 -8.40 -29.66
CA THR A 431 2.24 -7.11 -29.72
C THR A 431 1.19 -7.02 -28.63
N LEU A 432 1.27 -5.95 -27.83
CA LEU A 432 0.20 -5.53 -26.93
C LEU A 432 -1.07 -5.23 -27.77
N ALA A 433 -2.13 -5.99 -27.55
CA ALA A 433 -3.40 -5.90 -28.28
C ALA A 433 -4.43 -5.00 -27.57
N GLY A 434 -4.31 -4.84 -26.26
CA GLY A 434 -5.20 -4.01 -25.45
C GLY A 434 -5.15 -4.36 -23.97
N PHE A 435 -6.10 -3.82 -23.21
CA PHE A 435 -6.25 -4.02 -21.77
C PHE A 435 -7.68 -4.37 -21.37
N ILE A 436 -7.82 -5.14 -20.29
CA ILE A 436 -9.08 -5.49 -19.61
C ILE A 436 -9.05 -4.82 -18.23
N PRO A 437 -10.09 -4.07 -17.79
CA PRO A 437 -10.11 -3.50 -16.45
C PRO A 437 -10.26 -4.62 -15.40
N ALA A 438 -9.50 -4.52 -14.31
CA ALA A 438 -9.54 -5.42 -13.17
C ALA A 438 -10.07 -4.71 -11.92
N GLY A 439 -10.05 -5.40 -10.77
CA GLY A 439 -10.10 -4.75 -9.46
C GLY A 439 -8.79 -4.05 -9.11
N GLN A 440 -8.61 -3.73 -7.84
CA GLN A 440 -7.42 -3.06 -7.36
C GLN A 440 -6.26 -4.05 -7.12
N TYR A 441 -5.07 -3.68 -7.58
CA TYR A 441 -3.84 -4.47 -7.46
C TYR A 441 -4.01 -5.92 -7.96
N PRO A 442 -4.41 -6.16 -9.23
CA PRO A 442 -4.46 -7.52 -9.79
C PRO A 442 -3.08 -8.19 -9.71
N SER A 443 -2.96 -9.20 -8.85
CA SER A 443 -1.68 -9.78 -8.40
C SER A 443 -1.43 -11.19 -8.94
N ALA A 444 -2.47 -12.01 -9.09
CA ALA A 444 -2.40 -13.31 -9.74
C ALA A 444 -3.46 -13.46 -10.85
N ILE A 445 -3.16 -14.28 -11.85
CA ILE A 445 -4.05 -14.54 -12.99
C ILE A 445 -3.91 -15.97 -13.51
N ALA A 446 -5.03 -16.60 -13.87
CA ALA A 446 -5.09 -17.90 -14.51
C ALA A 446 -6.05 -17.87 -15.72
N ALA A 447 -5.66 -18.50 -16.83
CA ALA A 447 -6.53 -18.68 -18.00
C ALA A 447 -7.12 -20.10 -18.02
N VAL A 448 -8.43 -20.19 -18.26
CA VAL A 448 -9.21 -21.44 -18.19
C VAL A 448 -10.18 -21.48 -19.37
N GLY A 449 -9.89 -22.31 -20.38
CA GLY A 449 -10.72 -22.38 -21.59
C GLY A 449 -10.82 -21.02 -22.30
N SER A 450 -12.00 -20.40 -22.23
CA SER A 450 -12.32 -19.06 -22.75
C SER A 450 -12.50 -17.99 -21.66
N ARG A 451 -12.11 -18.26 -20.41
CA ARG A 451 -12.22 -17.36 -19.25
C ARG A 451 -10.87 -17.06 -18.62
N LEU A 452 -10.80 -15.95 -17.89
CA LEU A 452 -9.74 -15.58 -16.97
C LEU A 452 -10.28 -15.61 -15.54
N ILE A 453 -9.44 -16.01 -14.61
CA ILE A 453 -9.62 -15.81 -13.17
C ILE A 453 -8.51 -14.88 -12.72
N VAL A 454 -8.86 -13.74 -12.15
CA VAL A 454 -7.94 -12.69 -11.70
C VAL A 454 -8.13 -12.50 -10.20
N ALA A 455 -7.04 -12.52 -9.44
CA ALA A 455 -7.07 -12.11 -8.04
C ALA A 455 -6.69 -10.65 -7.91
N ASN A 456 -7.61 -9.83 -7.42
CA ASN A 456 -7.41 -8.41 -7.15
C ASN A 456 -6.95 -8.27 -5.69
N GLY A 457 -5.67 -8.04 -5.47
CA GLY A 457 -5.01 -8.13 -4.17
C GLY A 457 -5.48 -7.10 -3.14
N LYS A 458 -6.00 -5.95 -3.60
CA LYS A 458 -6.61 -4.87 -2.79
C LYS A 458 -8.13 -4.74 -3.05
N GLY A 459 -8.76 -5.76 -3.66
CA GLY A 459 -10.21 -5.84 -3.80
C GLY A 459 -10.77 -5.18 -5.07
N THR A 460 -11.93 -4.56 -4.99
CA THR A 460 -12.68 -3.96 -6.13
C THR A 460 -12.65 -2.43 -6.17
N GLY A 461 -12.07 -1.77 -5.15
CA GLY A 461 -12.05 -0.30 -5.03
C GLY A 461 -13.42 0.37 -4.82
N PHE A 462 -14.50 -0.40 -4.67
CA PHE A 462 -15.85 0.11 -4.41
C PHE A 462 -16.27 0.01 -2.94
N GLU A 463 -15.56 -0.78 -2.16
CA GLU A 463 -15.95 -1.19 -0.81
C GLU A 463 -14.93 -0.61 0.18
N ASN A 464 -15.40 -0.03 1.28
CA ASN A 464 -14.54 0.39 2.39
C ASN A 464 -13.78 -0.84 2.89
N SER A 465 -12.48 -0.93 2.55
CA SER A 465 -11.61 -2.07 2.91
C SER A 465 -12.29 -3.44 2.76
N SER A 466 -13.00 -3.62 1.63
CA SER A 466 -13.70 -4.84 1.21
C SER A 466 -14.95 -5.28 2.00
N MET A 467 -15.90 -5.84 1.24
CA MET A 467 -16.66 -7.06 1.51
C MET A 467 -16.74 -7.58 2.97
N ILE A 468 -17.95 -7.62 3.53
CA ILE A 468 -18.27 -8.19 4.85
C ILE A 468 -17.76 -9.64 4.97
N VAL A 469 -16.62 -9.85 5.65
CA VAL A 469 -15.87 -11.11 5.59
C VAL A 469 -16.53 -12.25 6.38
N ASN A 470 -17.32 -11.97 7.43
CA ASN A 470 -18.00 -12.97 8.25
C ASN A 470 -19.52 -12.68 8.44
N ASP A 471 -20.25 -13.58 9.10
CA ASP A 471 -21.69 -13.46 9.35
C ASP A 471 -22.09 -12.40 10.41
N SER A 472 -21.25 -11.40 10.65
CA SER A 472 -21.57 -10.22 11.48
C SER A 472 -22.45 -9.19 10.78
N GLY A 473 -22.35 -9.08 9.45
CA GLY A 473 -23.02 -8.04 8.67
C GLY A 473 -22.35 -6.65 8.68
N ARG A 474 -21.07 -6.56 9.08
CA ARG A 474 -20.36 -5.29 9.35
C ARG A 474 -19.11 -5.10 8.47
N ALA A 475 -18.80 -3.83 8.22
CA ALA A 475 -17.49 -3.35 7.78
C ALA A 475 -16.55 -3.22 9.02
N PRO A 476 -15.23 -3.03 8.85
CA PRO A 476 -14.31 -2.77 9.96
C PRO A 476 -14.70 -1.57 10.86
N ASN A 477 -14.06 -1.52 12.03
CA ASN A 477 -14.16 -0.52 13.08
C ASN A 477 -15.43 -0.47 13.96
N THR A 478 -16.23 -1.56 14.08
CA THR A 478 -17.35 -1.62 15.06
C THR A 478 -17.41 -2.90 15.91
N ALA A 479 -17.26 -2.77 17.24
CA ALA A 479 -17.68 -3.82 18.19
C ALA A 479 -19.21 -3.75 18.42
N ASN A 480 -19.83 -4.74 19.08
CA ASN A 480 -21.31 -4.87 19.07
C ASN A 480 -21.89 -5.83 20.12
N GLU A 481 -23.23 -5.94 20.22
CA GLU A 481 -23.91 -6.85 21.18
C GLU A 481 -23.50 -8.34 21.10
N ARG A 482 -22.91 -8.79 19.98
CA ARG A 482 -22.39 -10.17 19.81
C ARG A 482 -20.90 -10.29 20.12
N PHE A 483 -20.17 -9.17 20.10
CA PHE A 483 -18.77 -9.02 20.51
C PHE A 483 -18.63 -7.74 21.36
N PRO A 484 -19.14 -7.74 22.62
CA PRO A 484 -19.28 -6.51 23.40
C PRO A 484 -17.93 -6.03 23.96
N ALA A 485 -17.76 -4.71 24.03
CA ALA A 485 -16.52 -4.06 24.46
C ALA A 485 -16.07 -4.38 25.92
N GLU A 486 -16.93 -5.00 26.74
CA GLU A 486 -16.56 -5.54 28.05
C GLU A 486 -17.17 -6.93 28.29
N GLY A 487 -16.38 -7.89 28.80
CA GLY A 487 -16.89 -9.12 29.43
C GLY A 487 -16.43 -10.48 28.88
N GLY A 488 -15.13 -10.74 28.73
CA GLY A 488 -14.61 -12.07 28.34
C GLY A 488 -13.25 -12.40 28.95
N GLN A 489 -12.94 -13.70 29.14
CA GLN A 489 -11.70 -14.17 29.80
C GLN A 489 -10.46 -14.22 28.87
N THR A 490 -10.56 -13.76 27.61
CA THR A 490 -9.68 -14.19 26.50
C THR A 490 -8.78 -13.11 25.88
N GLY A 491 -9.05 -11.81 26.04
CA GLY A 491 -8.04 -10.76 25.78
C GLY A 491 -7.94 -10.15 24.38
N LEU A 492 -9.05 -10.03 23.64
CA LEU A 492 -9.20 -9.28 22.36
C LEU A 492 -8.47 -7.91 22.39
N GLY A 493 -7.89 -7.34 21.31
CA GLY A 493 -7.81 -7.78 19.92
C GLY A 493 -8.20 -6.63 18.98
N GLY A 494 -7.25 -5.79 18.57
CA GLY A 494 -7.48 -4.63 17.68
C GLY A 494 -7.21 -4.91 16.20
N GLN A 495 -7.70 -4.01 15.33
CA GLN A 495 -7.47 -4.04 13.89
C GLN A 495 -6.16 -3.29 13.55
N TYR A 496 -5.35 -3.91 12.69
CA TYR A 496 -4.17 -3.30 12.08
C TYR A 496 -4.52 -2.82 10.66
N SER A 497 -3.97 -1.70 10.19
CA SER A 497 -4.30 -1.10 8.88
C SER A 497 -4.27 -2.09 7.71
N GLY A 498 -3.18 -2.86 7.58
CA GLY A 498 -3.05 -3.90 6.56
C GLY A 498 -3.93 -5.14 6.77
N SER A 499 -4.62 -5.29 7.90
CA SER A 499 -5.64 -6.34 8.11
C SER A 499 -6.98 -5.98 7.48
N LEU A 500 -7.23 -4.69 7.27
CA LEU A 500 -8.40 -4.19 6.57
C LEU A 500 -8.35 -4.53 5.08
N ILE A 501 -7.16 -4.58 4.48
CA ILE A 501 -6.98 -4.89 3.07
C ILE A 501 -7.47 -6.32 2.82
N SER A 502 -8.59 -6.48 2.11
CA SER A 502 -8.99 -7.78 1.58
C SER A 502 -9.23 -7.75 0.07
N GLY A 503 -8.65 -8.75 -0.58
CA GLY A 503 -8.71 -8.96 -2.02
C GLY A 503 -9.85 -9.87 -2.42
N ASN A 504 -10.14 -9.95 -3.71
CA ASN A 504 -11.21 -10.81 -4.23
C ASN A 504 -10.86 -11.41 -5.60
N LEU A 505 -11.66 -12.39 -6.01
CA LEU A 505 -11.48 -13.12 -7.27
C LEU A 505 -12.51 -12.69 -8.32
N SER A 506 -12.06 -12.19 -9.47
CA SER A 506 -12.89 -11.90 -10.64
C SER A 506 -12.85 -13.03 -11.67
N LEU A 507 -14.02 -13.45 -12.15
CA LEU A 507 -14.21 -14.33 -13.30
C LEU A 507 -14.56 -13.48 -14.53
N ILE A 508 -13.73 -13.53 -15.57
CA ILE A 508 -13.86 -12.66 -16.75
C ILE A 508 -13.87 -13.51 -18.03
N ASP A 509 -14.93 -13.44 -18.84
CA ASP A 509 -14.88 -14.04 -20.19
C ASP A 509 -13.86 -13.27 -21.06
N ILE A 510 -13.01 -14.01 -21.77
CA ILE A 510 -11.98 -13.42 -22.65
C ILE A 510 -12.69 -12.62 -23.76
N PRO A 511 -12.40 -11.31 -23.90
CA PRO A 511 -13.11 -10.44 -24.82
C PRO A 511 -12.74 -10.71 -26.29
N ASP A 512 -13.68 -10.47 -27.19
CA ASP A 512 -13.37 -10.27 -28.61
C ASP A 512 -12.65 -8.93 -28.84
N GLU A 513 -12.14 -8.71 -30.06
CA GLU A 513 -11.41 -7.48 -30.44
C GLU A 513 -12.21 -6.20 -30.13
N ARG A 514 -13.54 -6.23 -30.33
CA ARG A 514 -14.43 -5.09 -30.12
C ARG A 514 -14.63 -4.78 -28.63
N ARG A 515 -14.83 -5.81 -27.80
CA ARG A 515 -14.95 -5.68 -26.34
C ARG A 515 -13.61 -5.30 -25.73
N LEU A 516 -12.50 -5.86 -26.23
CA LEU A 516 -11.14 -5.50 -25.81
C LEU A 516 -10.81 -4.04 -26.14
N HIS A 517 -11.23 -3.52 -27.30
CA HIS A 517 -11.08 -2.10 -27.61
C HIS A 517 -11.87 -1.21 -26.62
N GLY A 518 -13.12 -1.57 -26.32
CA GLY A 518 -13.95 -0.85 -25.34
C GLY A 518 -13.33 -0.84 -23.93
N PHE A 519 -12.87 -1.99 -23.46
CA PHE A 519 -12.15 -2.17 -22.21
C PHE A 519 -10.81 -1.41 -22.18
N THR A 520 -10.06 -1.41 -23.27
CA THR A 520 -8.81 -0.63 -23.40
C THR A 520 -9.07 0.86 -23.23
N GLN A 521 -10.11 1.37 -23.91
CA GLN A 521 -10.53 2.77 -23.79
C GLN A 521 -11.01 3.12 -22.37
N GLN A 522 -11.54 2.15 -21.61
CA GLN A 522 -11.90 2.33 -20.20
C GLN A 522 -10.64 2.39 -19.32
N VAL A 523 -9.74 1.41 -19.40
CA VAL A 523 -8.47 1.38 -18.65
C VAL A 523 -7.66 2.67 -18.84
N LEU A 524 -7.59 3.18 -20.08
CA LEU A 524 -6.89 4.43 -20.40
C LEU A 524 -7.56 5.68 -19.83
N ARG A 525 -8.89 5.70 -19.64
CA ARG A 525 -9.57 6.79 -18.92
C ARG A 525 -9.36 6.70 -17.42
N ASN A 526 -9.48 5.48 -16.87
CA ASN A 526 -9.32 5.23 -15.44
C ASN A 526 -7.91 5.59 -14.94
N ASN A 527 -6.90 5.42 -15.80
CA ASN A 527 -5.50 5.80 -15.54
C ASN A 527 -5.12 7.18 -16.11
N GLY A 528 -6.08 8.10 -16.32
CA GLY A 528 -5.83 9.51 -16.68
C GLY A 528 -5.20 9.78 -18.06
N LEU A 529 -4.91 8.75 -18.87
CA LEU A 529 -4.29 8.85 -20.19
C LEU A 529 -5.25 9.37 -21.28
N ILE A 530 -6.55 9.46 -21.00
CA ILE A 530 -7.56 10.07 -21.87
C ILE A 530 -8.43 11.03 -21.03
N GLY A 531 -8.06 12.31 -21.03
CA GLY A 531 -8.74 13.39 -20.31
C GLY A 531 -8.00 14.72 -20.44
N GLU A 532 -8.44 15.75 -19.71
CA GLU A 532 -7.66 16.97 -19.53
C GLU A 532 -6.74 16.83 -18.31
N VAL A 533 -5.42 16.81 -18.52
CA VAL A 533 -4.44 16.80 -17.44
C VAL A 533 -4.14 18.23 -16.99
N ARG A 534 -4.54 18.59 -15.76
CA ARG A 534 -4.24 19.91 -15.17
C ARG A 534 -2.74 20.04 -14.91
N SER A 535 -2.04 20.70 -15.82
CA SER A 535 -0.58 20.95 -15.76
C SER A 535 -0.19 22.32 -15.20
N ARG A 536 -1.15 23.05 -14.61
CA ARG A 536 -0.95 24.38 -14.01
C ARG A 536 -1.79 24.55 -12.75
N LEU A 537 -1.17 25.12 -11.71
CA LEU A 537 -1.85 25.51 -10.48
C LEU A 537 -2.46 26.91 -10.61
N PHE A 538 -1.66 27.87 -11.11
CA PHE A 538 -2.01 29.29 -11.23
C PHE A 538 -2.42 29.68 -12.66
N ALA A 539 -3.24 30.74 -12.79
CA ALA A 539 -3.57 31.32 -14.09
C ALA A 539 -2.39 32.08 -14.75
N GLY A 540 -1.44 32.57 -13.94
CA GLY A 540 -0.26 33.32 -14.36
C GLY A 540 1.04 32.50 -14.42
N ALA A 541 2.18 33.18 -14.32
CA ALA A 541 3.46 32.53 -14.09
C ALA A 541 3.53 31.98 -12.65
N ASN A 542 4.20 30.84 -12.45
CA ASN A 542 4.46 30.29 -11.12
C ASN A 542 5.34 31.27 -10.30
N PRO A 543 4.89 31.75 -9.13
CA PRO A 543 5.69 32.62 -8.27
C PRO A 543 6.65 31.86 -7.34
N ILE A 544 6.47 30.54 -7.19
CA ILE A 544 7.21 29.71 -6.24
C ILE A 544 8.55 29.28 -6.82
N LYS A 545 9.59 29.31 -5.96
CA LYS A 545 10.94 28.81 -6.23
C LYS A 545 11.39 27.76 -5.22
N HIS A 546 10.78 27.75 -4.04
CA HIS A 546 11.12 26.86 -2.93
C HIS A 546 9.86 26.12 -2.47
N VAL A 547 9.97 24.81 -2.26
CA VAL A 547 8.97 24.02 -1.56
C VAL A 547 9.61 23.50 -0.28
N ILE A 548 8.97 23.77 0.86
CA ILE A 548 9.21 23.05 2.11
C ILE A 548 8.12 22.00 2.23
N TYR A 549 8.53 20.74 2.27
CA TYR A 549 7.66 19.58 2.36
C TYR A 549 7.91 18.92 3.72
N VAL A 550 6.86 18.89 4.55
CA VAL A 550 6.87 18.34 5.90
C VAL A 550 6.11 17.02 5.86
N ILE A 551 6.78 15.95 6.24
CA ILE A 551 6.23 14.62 6.48
C ILE A 551 6.06 14.47 8.00
N LYS A 552 4.93 13.92 8.43
CA LYS A 552 4.48 13.73 9.83
C LYS A 552 3.91 12.32 10.01
N GLU A 553 3.58 11.92 11.24
CA GLU A 553 3.23 10.53 11.57
C GLU A 553 1.89 10.39 12.32
N ASN A 554 1.38 9.16 12.29
CA ASN A 554 0.12 8.92 11.62
C ASN A 554 -1.13 9.44 12.34
N ARG A 555 -1.92 10.29 11.65
CA ARG A 555 -3.15 10.90 12.17
C ARG A 555 -4.23 10.97 11.09
N THR A 556 -5.49 10.65 11.43
CA THR A 556 -6.63 10.89 10.53
C THR A 556 -7.01 12.37 10.50
N TYR A 557 -7.64 12.80 9.41
CA TYR A 557 -8.07 14.18 9.25
C TYR A 557 -9.03 14.57 10.38
N ASP A 558 -9.99 13.71 10.70
CA ASP A 558 -11.00 13.98 11.74
C ASP A 558 -10.40 14.15 13.15
N GLN A 559 -9.35 13.40 13.52
CA GLN A 559 -8.71 13.52 14.84
C GLN A 559 -8.19 14.95 15.13
N VAL A 560 -7.75 15.66 14.09
CA VAL A 560 -7.13 17.00 14.15
C VAL A 560 -8.09 18.11 13.72
N PHE A 561 -8.80 17.91 12.61
CA PHE A 561 -9.59 18.94 11.90
C PHE A 561 -11.10 18.75 11.97
N GLY A 562 -11.62 17.64 12.53
CA GLY A 562 -13.07 17.38 12.61
C GLY A 562 -13.89 18.46 13.34
N ASP A 563 -13.26 19.34 14.12
CA ASP A 563 -13.90 20.50 14.77
C ASP A 563 -13.78 21.82 13.99
N LEU A 564 -13.55 21.76 12.67
CA LEU A 564 -13.59 22.89 11.74
C LEU A 564 -14.87 22.88 10.91
N ASP A 565 -15.63 23.97 10.94
CA ASP A 565 -16.81 24.15 10.07
C ASP A 565 -16.45 24.51 8.61
N ARG A 566 -15.22 25.05 8.38
CA ARG A 566 -14.79 25.68 7.12
C ARG A 566 -13.27 25.71 6.93
N ALA A 567 -12.85 25.77 5.67
CA ALA A 567 -11.50 26.09 5.25
C ALA A 567 -11.25 27.60 5.05
N GLY A 568 -9.98 27.98 4.88
CA GLY A 568 -9.53 29.38 4.72
C GLY A 568 -9.89 30.08 3.40
N ASP A 569 -10.37 29.33 2.40
CA ASP A 569 -11.00 29.89 1.19
C ASP A 569 -12.49 30.21 1.39
N GLY A 570 -13.07 29.76 2.51
CA GLY A 570 -14.47 29.96 2.89
C GLY A 570 -15.41 28.80 2.53
N SER A 571 -14.91 27.73 1.91
CA SER A 571 -15.65 26.47 1.69
C SER A 571 -16.06 25.81 3.02
N PRO A 572 -17.16 25.02 3.07
CA PRO A 572 -17.44 24.13 4.19
C PRO A 572 -16.36 23.05 4.29
N ALA A 573 -15.93 22.72 5.51
CA ALA A 573 -15.00 21.62 5.75
C ALA A 573 -15.77 20.34 6.14
N ASP A 574 -15.32 19.20 5.64
CA ASP A 574 -15.98 17.89 5.82
C ASP A 574 -15.47 17.17 7.09
N GLY A 575 -15.86 17.65 8.28
CA GLY A 575 -15.35 17.17 9.57
C GLY A 575 -16.40 16.69 10.57
N ASP A 576 -16.11 15.60 11.30
CA ASP A 576 -16.91 15.09 12.41
C ASP A 576 -16.37 15.61 13.76
N PRO A 577 -17.02 16.61 14.39
CA PRO A 577 -16.58 17.17 15.66
C PRO A 577 -16.74 16.20 16.84
N THR A 578 -17.28 15.00 16.59
CA THR A 578 -17.42 13.91 17.56
C THR A 578 -16.24 12.93 17.48
N LEU A 579 -15.51 12.88 16.37
CA LEU A 579 -14.22 12.18 16.24
C LEU A 579 -13.02 13.06 16.65
N ALA A 580 -13.13 14.38 16.50
CA ALA A 580 -12.07 15.32 16.88
C ALA A 580 -11.59 15.18 18.34
N ILE A 581 -10.29 14.96 18.52
CA ILE A 581 -9.62 14.76 19.83
C ILE A 581 -8.45 15.71 20.07
N PHE A 582 -7.75 16.16 19.02
CA PHE A 582 -6.62 17.10 19.11
C PHE A 582 -6.99 18.54 18.70
N GLY A 583 -8.28 18.84 18.54
CA GLY A 583 -8.81 20.20 18.33
C GLY A 583 -8.85 21.04 19.61
N ARG A 584 -9.97 21.77 19.83
CA ARG A 584 -10.15 22.69 20.98
C ARG A 584 -11.49 22.53 21.70
N GLY A 585 -11.60 23.10 22.90
CA GLY A 585 -12.89 23.44 23.51
C GLY A 585 -13.50 22.36 24.40
N GLN A 586 -14.65 21.78 24.02
CA GLN A 586 -15.32 20.76 24.84
C GLN A 586 -14.77 19.35 24.60
N THR A 587 -14.22 19.09 23.42
CA THR A 587 -13.59 17.81 23.04
C THR A 587 -12.18 17.69 23.62
N ALA A 588 -11.39 18.77 23.53
CA ALA A 588 -10.06 18.87 24.12
C ALA A 588 -10.13 19.33 25.59
N ARG A 589 -10.18 18.37 26.52
CA ARG A 589 -10.05 18.61 27.97
C ARG A 589 -8.99 17.70 28.59
N SER A 590 -8.43 18.11 29.74
CA SER A 590 -7.55 17.25 30.52
C SER A 590 -8.34 16.14 31.22
N PRO A 591 -7.68 15.04 31.65
CA PRO A 591 -8.29 14.02 32.50
C PRO A 591 -8.74 14.53 33.88
N GLY A 592 -8.45 15.79 34.24
CA GLY A 592 -8.98 16.53 35.39
C GLY A 592 -10.07 17.57 35.04
N GLY A 593 -10.44 17.70 33.77
CA GLY A 593 -11.49 18.57 33.26
C GLY A 593 -11.06 19.95 32.77
N SER A 594 -9.77 20.31 32.89
CA SER A 594 -9.23 21.60 32.39
C SER A 594 -9.44 21.73 30.88
N PRO A 595 -9.89 22.88 30.33
CA PRO A 595 -9.89 23.11 28.89
C PRO A 595 -8.48 23.02 28.29
N GLN A 596 -8.38 22.60 27.02
CA GLN A 596 -7.14 22.57 26.26
C GLN A 596 -7.36 23.06 24.81
N ASP A 597 -6.27 23.43 24.14
CA ASP A 597 -6.21 23.70 22.70
C ASP A 597 -4.89 23.11 22.19
N ILE A 598 -4.97 21.98 21.47
CA ILE A 598 -3.81 21.11 21.20
C ILE A 598 -3.16 21.39 19.85
N THR A 599 -3.94 21.65 18.79
CA THR A 599 -3.44 21.96 17.44
C THR A 599 -3.80 23.38 16.94
N PRO A 600 -3.58 24.44 17.72
CA PRO A 600 -3.98 25.79 17.33
C PRO A 600 -3.26 26.29 16.07
N ASN A 601 -2.04 25.83 15.76
CA ASN A 601 -1.33 26.30 14.57
C ASN A 601 -1.89 25.67 13.30
N GLN A 602 -1.93 24.34 13.20
CA GLN A 602 -2.47 23.65 12.03
C GLN A 602 -3.89 24.12 11.73
N ARG A 603 -4.73 24.29 12.76
CA ARG A 603 -6.11 24.79 12.61
C ARG A 603 -6.16 26.28 12.21
N ALA A 604 -5.27 27.14 12.73
CA ALA A 604 -5.16 28.54 12.28
C ALA A 604 -4.60 28.70 10.86
N LEU A 605 -3.81 27.73 10.38
CA LEU A 605 -3.28 27.68 9.01
C LEU A 605 -4.37 27.19 8.03
N ALA A 606 -5.09 26.11 8.37
CA ALA A 606 -6.25 25.61 7.64
C ALA A 606 -7.33 26.69 7.45
N LEU A 607 -7.66 27.43 8.52
CA LEU A 607 -8.60 28.56 8.51
C LEU A 607 -8.08 29.83 7.79
N ARG A 608 -6.88 29.79 7.19
CA ARG A 608 -6.22 30.94 6.55
C ARG A 608 -5.80 30.71 5.10
N PHE A 609 -5.42 29.48 4.76
CA PHE A 609 -4.95 29.11 3.42
C PHE A 609 -5.96 28.14 2.78
N GLY A 610 -5.50 26.97 2.33
CA GLY A 610 -6.37 25.84 2.02
C GLY A 610 -6.41 24.86 3.20
N LEU A 611 -7.47 24.04 3.24
CA LEU A 611 -7.53 22.82 4.01
C LEU A 611 -7.57 21.67 3.01
N LEU A 612 -6.79 20.61 3.26
CA LEU A 612 -6.95 19.34 2.55
C LEU A 612 -7.91 18.49 3.38
N ASP A 613 -9.19 18.86 3.36
CA ASP A 613 -10.20 17.84 3.62
C ASP A 613 -10.21 16.89 2.42
N ARG A 614 -10.82 15.71 2.61
CA ARG A 614 -11.11 14.81 1.50
C ARG A 614 -9.85 14.33 0.74
N PHE A 615 -8.87 13.93 1.54
CA PHE A 615 -7.56 13.46 1.10
C PHE A 615 -7.39 11.97 1.43
N PHE A 616 -7.11 11.15 0.41
CA PHE A 616 -6.86 9.72 0.57
C PHE A 616 -5.36 9.43 0.57
N VAL A 617 -4.83 8.92 1.67
CA VAL A 617 -3.46 8.41 1.71
C VAL A 617 -3.35 7.20 0.78
N ASN A 618 -2.28 7.12 -0.02
CA ASN A 618 -2.02 5.94 -0.88
C ASN A 618 -1.37 4.76 -0.13
N SER A 619 -0.84 5.04 1.05
CA SER A 619 -0.10 4.14 1.94
C SER A 619 -1.01 3.26 2.79
N GLU A 620 -0.43 2.19 3.33
CA GLU A 620 -1.06 1.27 4.28
C GLU A 620 -0.22 1.07 5.56
N ALA A 621 1.05 1.47 5.56
CA ALA A 621 1.92 1.69 6.74
C ALA A 621 3.11 2.59 6.35
N SER A 622 3.84 3.18 7.31
CA SER A 622 5.03 4.03 7.02
C SER A 622 6.03 3.44 6.01
N ALA A 623 6.20 2.11 6.03
CA ALA A 623 7.12 1.41 5.13
C ALA A 623 6.81 1.58 3.62
N ASP A 624 5.53 1.71 3.24
CA ASP A 624 5.15 2.10 1.88
C ASP A 624 4.80 3.60 1.78
N GLY A 625 4.36 4.21 2.89
CA GLY A 625 4.05 5.65 2.96
C GLY A 625 5.23 6.57 2.67
N HIS A 626 6.41 6.28 3.19
CA HIS A 626 7.63 7.01 2.81
C HIS A 626 7.93 6.91 1.31
N ASN A 627 7.68 5.76 0.68
CA ASN A 627 7.86 5.58 -0.77
C ASN A 627 6.78 6.33 -1.58
N TRP A 628 5.51 6.32 -1.16
CA TRP A 628 4.46 7.14 -1.77
C TRP A 628 4.75 8.64 -1.64
N ALA A 629 5.14 9.08 -0.45
CA ALA A 629 5.43 10.48 -0.14
C ALA A 629 6.66 11.02 -0.91
N THR A 630 7.65 10.19 -1.23
CA THR A 630 8.93 10.64 -1.82
C THR A 630 9.19 10.19 -3.26
N ALA A 631 8.54 9.13 -3.75
CA ALA A 631 8.67 8.63 -5.13
C ALA A 631 7.32 8.52 -5.89
N ALA A 632 6.20 8.84 -5.24
CA ALA A 632 4.84 8.67 -5.78
C ALA A 632 4.53 7.23 -6.26
N PHE A 633 5.22 6.23 -5.69
CA PHE A 633 5.15 4.83 -6.10
C PHE A 633 5.70 3.90 -5.01
N SER A 634 4.94 2.88 -4.62
CA SER A 634 5.44 1.69 -3.91
C SER A 634 5.95 0.65 -4.91
N THR A 635 7.07 -0.03 -4.63
CA THR A 635 7.50 -1.17 -5.43
C THR A 635 6.73 -2.43 -5.03
N ASP A 636 6.62 -3.40 -5.95
CA ASP A 636 5.98 -4.69 -5.67
C ASP A 636 6.66 -5.46 -4.52
N TYR A 637 7.94 -5.18 -4.25
CA TYR A 637 8.66 -5.66 -3.08
C TYR A 637 8.09 -5.09 -1.80
N VAL A 638 7.97 -3.75 -1.71
CA VAL A 638 7.51 -3.09 -0.48
C VAL A 638 6.09 -3.53 -0.15
N ASP A 639 5.17 -3.50 -1.13
CA ASP A 639 3.80 -3.98 -0.99
C ASP A 639 3.70 -5.42 -0.42
N LYS A 640 4.60 -6.31 -0.82
CA LYS A 640 4.62 -7.70 -0.30
C LYS A 640 5.33 -7.80 1.05
N ALA A 641 6.46 -7.11 1.21
CA ALA A 641 7.40 -7.31 2.31
C ALA A 641 6.98 -6.63 3.62
N TYR A 642 6.35 -5.44 3.59
CA TYR A 642 5.88 -4.80 4.83
C TYR A 642 4.82 -5.69 5.51
N ARG A 643 3.90 -6.27 4.74
CA ARG A 643 2.88 -7.23 5.21
C ARG A 643 3.46 -8.50 5.84
N TRP A 644 4.75 -8.78 5.66
CA TRP A 644 5.47 -9.86 6.34
C TRP A 644 6.15 -9.39 7.63
N GLU A 645 6.87 -8.26 7.59
CA GLU A 645 7.59 -7.66 8.74
C GLU A 645 6.61 -7.34 9.88
N TYR A 646 5.66 -6.44 9.60
CA TYR A 646 4.62 -5.96 10.52
C TYR A 646 3.69 -7.07 11.04
N SER A 647 3.57 -8.19 10.32
CA SER A 647 2.77 -9.34 10.76
C SER A 647 3.40 -10.15 11.90
N GLY A 648 4.55 -9.72 12.43
CA GLY A 648 5.35 -10.44 13.41
C GLY A 648 6.06 -11.67 12.83
N ARG A 649 6.07 -11.83 11.49
CA ARG A 649 6.67 -12.97 10.80
C ARG A 649 8.16 -12.73 10.50
N GLY A 650 8.89 -12.26 11.50
CA GLY A 650 10.35 -12.37 11.62
C GLY A 650 11.16 -11.93 10.40
N ARG A 651 10.80 -10.80 9.79
CA ARG A 651 11.63 -10.09 8.80
C ARG A 651 12.38 -8.95 9.50
N ALA A 652 13.38 -8.37 8.84
CA ALA A 652 14.00 -7.11 9.23
C ALA A 652 13.33 -5.93 8.49
N TYR A 653 13.57 -4.71 8.98
CA TYR A 653 13.11 -3.49 8.31
C TYR A 653 13.95 -3.25 7.05
N ASP A 654 13.30 -3.37 5.89
CA ASP A 654 13.91 -3.37 4.56
C ASP A 654 13.51 -2.10 3.77
N PHE A 655 13.44 -0.96 4.45
CA PHE A 655 12.90 0.31 3.93
C PHE A 655 13.82 1.49 4.33
N GLU A 656 13.45 2.74 3.99
CA GLU A 656 14.28 3.96 4.15
C GLU A 656 15.71 3.86 3.56
N GLY A 657 15.91 2.98 2.57
CA GLY A 657 17.20 2.73 1.92
C GLY A 657 18.10 1.70 2.60
N PHE A 658 17.52 0.74 3.33
CA PHE A 658 18.21 -0.42 3.89
C PHE A 658 17.71 -1.74 3.32
N ASN A 659 18.62 -2.70 3.12
CA ASN A 659 18.29 -4.12 2.97
C ASN A 659 18.71 -4.87 4.24
N ARG A 660 17.76 -5.48 4.93
CA ARG A 660 17.94 -6.43 6.04
C ARG A 660 18.67 -5.88 7.27
N LEU A 661 18.38 -4.64 7.66
CA LEU A 661 19.00 -3.99 8.82
C LEU A 661 18.55 -4.64 10.15
N PRO A 662 19.47 -5.23 10.95
CA PRO A 662 19.14 -5.78 12.26
C PRO A 662 18.89 -4.69 13.30
N GLU A 663 18.15 -5.01 14.37
CA GLU A 663 17.82 -4.02 15.39
C GLU A 663 19.05 -3.61 16.23
N VAL A 664 19.47 -2.36 16.04
CA VAL A 664 20.69 -1.74 16.60
C VAL A 664 20.52 -1.42 18.09
N GLY A 665 19.30 -1.12 18.53
CA GLY A 665 19.00 -0.65 19.86
C GLY A 665 19.00 -1.74 20.96
N PRO A 666 18.82 -1.34 22.24
CA PRO A 666 18.61 -2.27 23.34
C PRO A 666 17.21 -2.92 23.31
N VAL A 667 17.13 -4.17 22.82
CA VAL A 667 15.92 -5.00 22.91
C VAL A 667 15.79 -5.57 24.34
N ALA A 668 14.58 -5.52 24.90
CA ALA A 668 14.32 -5.92 26.29
C ALA A 668 14.49 -7.44 26.50
N GLY A 669 15.28 -7.82 27.52
CA GLY A 669 15.59 -9.22 27.83
C GLY A 669 16.74 -9.82 27.02
N GLU A 670 17.14 -9.19 25.91
CA GLU A 670 18.09 -9.73 24.95
C GLU A 670 19.55 -9.27 25.18
N PRO A 671 20.56 -10.12 24.91
CA PRO A 671 21.97 -9.75 25.04
C PRO A 671 22.34 -8.60 24.09
N PRO A 672 23.39 -7.81 24.37
CA PRO A 672 23.72 -6.65 23.54
C PRO A 672 24.28 -7.04 22.17
N LEU A 673 23.91 -6.28 21.13
CA LEU A 673 24.35 -6.51 19.75
C LEU A 673 25.86 -6.37 19.54
N PHE A 674 26.49 -5.43 20.25
CA PHE A 674 27.89 -5.10 20.13
C PHE A 674 28.70 -5.58 21.34
N SER A 675 29.94 -6.01 21.11
CA SER A 675 30.97 -6.04 22.16
C SER A 675 31.22 -4.63 22.69
N LYS A 676 31.35 -4.48 24.00
CA LYS A 676 31.30 -3.17 24.68
C LYS A 676 32.63 -2.75 25.31
N PRO A 677 32.94 -1.44 25.36
CA PRO A 677 32.16 -0.34 24.79
C PRO A 677 32.29 -0.24 23.26
N VAL A 678 31.27 0.31 22.61
CA VAL A 678 31.19 0.57 21.16
C VAL A 678 31.20 2.08 20.88
N THR A 679 31.82 2.52 19.79
CA THR A 679 31.84 3.94 19.38
C THR A 679 30.76 4.29 18.36
N ALA A 680 30.47 5.57 18.18
CA ALA A 680 29.54 6.05 17.17
C ALA A 680 29.96 5.70 15.73
N ASP A 681 31.28 5.63 15.47
CA ASP A 681 31.81 5.23 14.17
C ASP A 681 31.64 3.73 13.92
N ASP A 682 31.75 2.89 14.95
CA ASP A 682 31.47 1.44 14.83
C ASP A 682 29.99 1.16 14.52
N VAL A 683 29.07 1.88 15.18
CA VAL A 683 27.62 1.74 14.95
C VAL A 683 27.23 2.19 13.53
N VAL A 684 27.72 3.35 13.08
CA VAL A 684 27.46 3.82 11.71
C VAL A 684 28.16 2.95 10.67
N ALA A 685 29.37 2.44 10.94
CA ALA A 685 30.03 1.47 10.07
C ALA A 685 29.25 0.15 10.01
N PHE A 686 28.60 -0.28 11.10
CA PHE A 686 27.70 -1.44 11.10
C PHE A 686 26.48 -1.18 10.21
N GLN A 687 25.74 -0.08 10.43
CA GLN A 687 24.53 0.26 9.67
C GLN A 687 24.83 0.44 8.17
N LYS A 688 25.93 1.10 7.82
CA LYS A 688 26.37 1.29 6.43
C LYS A 688 26.67 0.01 5.66
N ARG A 689 26.75 -1.18 6.29
CA ARG A 689 26.84 -2.46 5.56
C ARG A 689 25.51 -2.92 4.98
N TYR A 690 24.39 -2.42 5.53
CA TYR A 690 23.02 -2.77 5.15
C TYR A 690 22.35 -1.72 4.25
N ALA A 691 22.98 -0.56 4.03
CA ALA A 691 22.51 0.44 3.07
C ALA A 691 23.11 0.15 1.68
N PRO A 692 22.36 -0.44 0.72
CA PRO A 692 22.92 -0.96 -0.54
C PRO A 692 23.53 0.13 -1.44
N ASP A 693 22.86 1.27 -1.64
CA ASP A 693 23.31 2.28 -2.61
C ASP A 693 24.68 2.88 -2.26
N VAL A 694 24.95 3.19 -0.99
CA VAL A 694 26.28 3.64 -0.53
C VAL A 694 27.38 2.59 -0.67
N ASN A 695 27.03 1.30 -0.85
CA ASN A 695 27.95 0.23 -1.21
C ASN A 695 28.09 0.03 -2.74
N GLY A 696 27.33 0.76 -3.55
CA GLY A 696 27.23 0.55 -5.01
C GLY A 696 26.46 -0.71 -5.39
N LEU A 697 25.53 -1.14 -4.53
CA LEU A 697 24.67 -2.31 -4.70
C LEU A 697 23.23 -1.86 -4.96
N PRO A 698 22.40 -2.70 -5.62
CA PRO A 698 21.00 -2.37 -5.86
C PRO A 698 20.19 -2.46 -4.57
N ASP A 699 19.25 -1.54 -4.44
CA ASP A 699 18.23 -1.45 -3.40
C ASP A 699 16.93 -2.05 -3.94
N VAL A 700 16.25 -2.86 -3.14
CA VAL A 700 15.05 -3.62 -3.54
C VAL A 700 13.75 -2.90 -3.15
N ALA A 701 13.82 -1.90 -2.26
CA ALA A 701 12.69 -1.02 -1.93
C ALA A 701 12.68 0.26 -2.79
N GLU A 702 13.79 0.58 -3.46
CA GLU A 702 13.92 1.70 -4.40
C GLU A 702 13.20 1.47 -5.73
N PRO A 703 12.33 2.37 -6.21
CA PRO A 703 11.73 2.30 -7.56
C PRO A 703 12.72 2.52 -8.72
N GLU A 704 12.44 1.98 -9.92
CA GLU A 704 13.19 2.34 -11.16
C GLU A 704 13.23 3.87 -11.39
N THR A 705 12.15 4.57 -11.02
CA THR A 705 11.99 6.02 -11.24
C THR A 705 12.81 6.89 -10.30
N LEU A 706 13.34 6.31 -9.21
CA LEU A 706 13.95 7.02 -8.08
C LEU A 706 12.96 8.01 -7.41
N TYR A 707 13.51 8.90 -6.59
CA TYR A 707 12.78 9.79 -5.68
C TYR A 707 12.76 11.25 -6.15
N VAL A 708 11.92 12.06 -5.53
CA VAL A 708 11.71 13.48 -5.87
C VAL A 708 12.97 14.34 -5.72
N TRP A 709 13.91 13.99 -4.84
CA TRP A 709 15.22 14.65 -4.75
C TRP A 709 16.14 14.31 -5.94
N ASP A 710 16.02 13.11 -6.52
CA ASP A 710 16.73 12.72 -7.74
C ASP A 710 16.12 13.39 -8.98
N ALA A 711 14.79 13.59 -9.00
CA ALA A 711 14.14 14.45 -9.99
C ALA A 711 14.62 15.92 -9.90
N ALA A 712 14.69 16.49 -8.69
CA ALA A 712 15.24 17.82 -8.45
C ALA A 712 16.71 17.95 -8.90
N ARG A 713 17.56 16.99 -8.51
CA ARG A 713 18.97 16.87 -8.93
C ARG A 713 19.11 16.84 -10.46
N LYS A 714 18.28 16.04 -11.13
CA LYS A 714 18.24 15.88 -12.61
C LYS A 714 17.78 17.14 -13.34
N ALA A 715 16.91 17.94 -12.72
CA ALA A 715 16.51 19.26 -13.21
C ALA A 715 17.53 20.38 -12.92
N GLY A 716 18.58 20.11 -12.13
CA GLY A 716 19.57 21.10 -11.71
C GLY A 716 19.13 22.00 -10.56
N LEU A 717 18.07 21.60 -9.84
CA LEU A 717 17.57 22.32 -8.66
C LEU A 717 18.38 21.96 -7.41
N THR A 718 18.43 22.87 -6.43
CA THR A 718 19.02 22.59 -5.11
C THR A 718 18.00 21.89 -4.21
N TYR A 719 18.45 20.89 -3.46
CA TYR A 719 17.60 20.14 -2.54
C TYR A 719 18.31 19.85 -1.22
N ARG A 720 17.52 19.63 -0.16
CA ARG A 720 17.98 19.46 1.23
C ARG A 720 17.05 18.53 2.01
N ALA A 721 17.61 17.59 2.75
CA ALA A 721 16.86 16.61 3.56
C ALA A 721 17.13 16.79 5.06
N TYR A 722 16.07 16.63 5.87
CA TYR A 722 16.10 16.73 7.32
C TYR A 722 15.40 15.51 7.92
N GLY A 723 16.17 14.50 8.34
CA GLY A 723 15.68 13.23 8.90
C GLY A 723 15.25 12.18 7.86
N GLU A 724 14.75 12.59 6.69
CA GLU A 724 14.26 11.70 5.64
C GLU A 724 15.38 10.88 4.98
N PHE A 725 15.31 9.53 5.05
CA PHE A 725 16.35 8.59 4.56
C PHE A 725 17.75 8.88 5.15
N VAL A 726 17.79 9.46 6.36
CA VAL A 726 19.00 9.94 7.04
C VAL A 726 19.07 9.39 8.47
N PRO A 727 19.59 8.16 8.66
CA PRO A 727 19.86 7.59 9.97
C PRO A 727 20.76 8.49 10.83
N THR A 728 20.31 8.78 12.04
CA THR A 728 21.04 9.57 13.04
C THR A 728 21.32 8.78 14.31
N LEU A 729 22.38 9.15 15.02
CA LEU A 729 22.77 8.56 16.30
C LEU A 729 23.07 9.69 17.29
N SER A 730 22.34 9.73 18.41
CA SER A 730 22.58 10.69 19.50
C SER A 730 23.59 10.18 20.52
N GLN A 731 24.09 11.09 21.36
CA GLN A 731 24.93 10.70 22.50
C GLN A 731 24.15 9.82 23.49
N ALA A 732 22.88 10.13 23.79
CA ALA A 732 22.06 9.31 24.68
C ALA A 732 21.75 7.92 24.09
N GLU A 733 21.62 7.80 22.77
CA GLU A 733 21.43 6.50 22.11
C GLU A 733 22.72 5.68 22.09
N LEU A 734 23.88 6.30 21.87
CA LEU A 734 25.17 5.63 22.04
C LEU A 734 25.36 5.13 23.48
N GLU A 735 24.88 5.89 24.49
CA GLU A 735 24.86 5.47 25.89
C GLU A 735 23.85 4.34 26.16
N ALA A 736 22.67 4.38 25.55
CA ALA A 736 21.66 3.32 25.62
C ALA A 736 22.20 1.99 25.03
N ILE A 737 22.78 2.03 23.83
CA ILE A 737 23.45 0.90 23.19
C ILE A 737 24.56 0.37 24.12
N ASN A 738 25.43 1.24 24.64
CA ASN A 738 26.52 0.83 25.54
C ASN A 738 26.04 0.24 26.87
N THR A 739 24.94 0.73 27.46
CA THR A 739 24.40 0.20 28.73
C THR A 739 23.48 -1.02 28.56
N ASN A 740 22.93 -1.27 27.36
CA ASN A 740 21.82 -2.19 27.11
C ASN A 740 20.51 -1.79 27.81
N LEU A 741 20.32 -0.49 28.05
CA LEU A 741 19.11 0.08 28.64
C LEU A 741 18.47 1.04 27.61
N PRO A 742 17.15 0.95 27.34
CA PRO A 742 16.50 1.88 26.40
C PRO A 742 16.69 3.35 26.78
N LYS A 743 16.85 4.23 25.78
CA LYS A 743 16.89 5.69 26.00
C LYS A 743 15.57 6.21 26.56
N THR A 744 15.63 7.26 27.37
CA THR A 744 14.48 7.87 28.04
C THR A 744 14.19 9.27 27.48
N TYR A 745 12.92 9.62 27.32
CA TYR A 745 12.52 10.99 26.99
C TYR A 745 12.84 11.97 28.15
N PRO A 746 13.27 13.21 27.87
CA PRO A 746 13.65 13.75 26.57
C PRO A 746 15.14 13.54 26.27
N ASP A 747 15.46 13.12 25.05
CA ASP A 747 16.84 13.14 24.55
C ASP A 747 17.18 14.56 24.04
N LEU A 748 17.81 15.34 24.91
CA LEU A 748 18.29 16.71 24.63
C LEU A 748 19.78 16.78 24.27
N THR A 749 20.41 15.65 23.94
CA THR A 749 21.86 15.54 23.71
C THR A 749 22.27 15.95 22.28
N PRO A 750 23.56 16.20 21.94
CA PRO A 750 23.95 16.38 20.55
C PRO A 750 23.79 15.09 19.74
N THR A 751 23.45 15.22 18.46
CA THR A 751 23.62 14.17 17.45
C THR A 751 25.13 13.97 17.22
N VAL A 752 25.64 12.76 17.44
CA VAL A 752 27.09 12.47 17.37
C VAL A 752 27.52 11.96 15.99
N ARG A 753 26.61 11.30 15.26
CA ARG A 753 26.78 10.91 13.85
C ARG A 753 25.44 10.93 13.12
N ALA A 754 25.52 11.11 11.81
CA ALA A 754 24.44 10.89 10.87
C ALA A 754 25.03 10.47 9.51
N PHE A 755 24.26 9.79 8.68
CA PHE A 755 24.58 9.55 7.27
C PHE A 755 23.28 9.44 6.46
N ALA A 756 23.35 9.58 5.13
CA ALA A 756 22.24 9.26 4.25
C ALA A 756 22.37 7.84 3.69
N THR A 757 21.26 7.11 3.55
CA THR A 757 21.24 5.78 2.92
C THR A 757 21.38 5.84 1.39
N LYS A 758 21.07 6.99 0.78
CA LYS A 758 21.17 7.26 -0.67
C LYS A 758 22.33 8.22 -0.98
N ARG A 759 23.15 7.89 -1.98
CA ARG A 759 24.27 8.73 -2.46
C ARG A 759 23.80 10.04 -3.10
N SER A 760 22.56 10.11 -3.59
CA SER A 760 21.98 11.36 -4.08
C SER A 760 21.74 12.36 -2.95
N LEU A 761 21.56 11.91 -1.70
CA LEU A 761 21.43 12.76 -0.53
C LEU A 761 22.78 13.14 0.11
N GLU A 762 23.92 12.51 -0.26
CA GLU A 762 25.24 12.84 0.31
C GLU A 762 25.61 14.32 0.10
N GLY A 763 25.90 15.03 1.20
CA GLY A 763 26.14 16.47 1.20
C GLY A 763 24.88 17.35 1.15
N HIS A 764 23.70 16.74 0.98
CA HIS A 764 22.40 17.41 0.93
C HIS A 764 21.57 17.23 2.22
N PHE A 765 21.92 16.32 3.14
CA PHE A 765 21.23 16.12 4.42
C PHE A 765 21.76 17.00 5.59
N SER A 766 20.92 17.34 6.58
CA SER A 766 21.41 17.88 7.87
C SER A 766 22.03 16.76 8.70
N THR A 767 23.27 16.97 9.16
CA THR A 767 24.00 16.02 10.02
C THR A 767 23.54 16.01 11.47
N THR A 768 22.64 16.92 11.86
CA THR A 768 22.24 17.17 13.25
C THR A 768 20.74 17.04 13.49
N PHE A 769 19.90 17.34 12.49
CA PHE A 769 18.46 17.02 12.50
C PHE A 769 18.25 15.51 12.59
N ARG A 770 17.48 15.04 13.57
CA ARG A 770 17.26 13.61 13.82
C ARG A 770 16.08 13.06 13.03
N ASN A 771 16.19 11.81 12.56
CA ASN A 771 15.10 11.05 11.95
C ASN A 771 14.06 10.59 13.00
N PHE A 772 13.27 9.56 12.70
CA PHE A 772 12.28 8.99 13.63
C PHE A 772 12.88 8.66 15.00
N ASP A 773 12.39 9.33 16.04
CA ASP A 773 12.76 9.10 17.44
C ASP A 773 11.80 9.86 18.38
N LEU A 774 10.90 9.13 19.03
CA LEU A 774 9.91 9.68 19.95
C LEU A 774 10.48 10.05 21.35
N ALA A 775 11.80 9.92 21.56
CA ALA A 775 12.51 10.52 22.69
C ALA A 775 13.05 11.94 22.38
N THR A 776 13.23 12.29 21.11
CA THR A 776 13.64 13.63 20.65
C THR A 776 12.43 14.55 20.54
N PRO A 777 12.40 15.77 21.10
CA PRO A 777 11.32 16.72 20.85
C PRO A 777 11.41 17.36 19.44
N ASP A 778 10.26 17.57 18.80
CA ASP A 778 10.17 18.34 17.55
C ASP A 778 10.44 19.83 17.80
N SER A 779 9.87 20.41 18.86
CA SER A 779 10.07 21.81 19.27
C SER A 779 10.23 22.05 20.77
N MET A 780 9.54 21.32 21.66
CA MET A 780 9.54 21.63 23.10
C MET A 780 9.37 20.42 24.02
N THR A 781 9.90 20.50 25.25
CA THR A 781 9.70 19.48 26.29
C THR A 781 8.63 19.91 27.29
N THR A 782 8.19 18.94 28.11
CA THR A 782 7.20 19.18 29.17
C THR A 782 7.73 20.12 30.26
N ASP A 783 9.05 20.16 30.48
CA ASP A 783 9.69 21.10 31.42
C ASP A 783 9.96 22.48 30.81
N SER A 784 10.24 22.58 29.49
CA SER A 784 10.33 23.88 28.81
C SER A 784 8.95 24.55 28.67
N TYR A 785 7.91 23.77 28.36
CA TYR A 785 6.52 24.22 28.40
C TYR A 785 6.08 24.62 29.82
N ARG A 786 6.48 23.86 30.86
CA ARG A 786 6.23 24.26 32.25
C ARG A 786 6.88 25.60 32.59
N ALA A 787 8.11 25.86 32.11
CA ALA A 787 8.77 27.16 32.26
C ALA A 787 8.01 28.30 31.58
N PHE A 788 7.50 28.09 30.36
CA PHE A 788 6.62 29.03 29.66
C PHE A 788 5.37 29.37 30.51
N LYS A 789 4.65 28.38 31.03
CA LYS A 789 3.44 28.61 31.86
C LYS A 789 3.76 29.29 33.19
N GLU A 790 4.82 28.90 33.88
CA GLU A 790 5.28 29.53 35.13
C GLU A 790 5.68 31.00 34.92
N SER A 791 6.36 31.29 33.80
CA SER A 791 6.74 32.66 33.41
C SER A 791 5.57 33.52 32.92
N LYS A 792 4.36 32.96 32.82
CA LYS A 792 3.15 33.58 32.22
C LYS A 792 3.36 34.00 30.76
N GLY A 793 4.13 33.22 30.01
CA GLY A 793 4.41 33.44 28.60
C GLY A 793 5.58 34.40 28.31
N ALA A 794 6.42 34.70 29.30
CA ALA A 794 7.60 35.55 29.11
C ALA A 794 8.85 34.80 28.58
N ILE A 795 8.83 33.46 28.57
CA ILE A 795 9.90 32.58 28.08
C ILE A 795 9.36 31.76 26.89
N ASP A 796 10.08 31.75 25.77
CA ASP A 796 9.79 30.87 24.63
C ASP A 796 10.10 29.40 25.01
N PRO A 797 9.11 28.47 24.95
CA PRO A 797 9.31 27.07 25.31
C PRO A 797 10.14 26.29 24.28
N ALA A 798 10.45 26.87 23.11
CA ALA A 798 11.24 26.22 22.07
C ALA A 798 12.63 25.82 22.57
N VAL A 799 12.88 24.51 22.55
CA VAL A 799 14.13 23.88 22.97
C VAL A 799 15.22 24.18 21.94
N SER A 800 16.27 24.86 22.36
CA SER A 800 17.43 25.17 21.50
C SER A 800 18.71 25.37 22.32
N PRO A 801 19.91 25.16 21.73
CA PRO A 801 21.16 25.21 22.51
C PRO A 801 21.41 26.57 23.21
N ASP A 802 21.02 27.66 22.56
CA ASP A 802 21.27 29.04 22.99
C ASP A 802 20.13 29.64 23.86
N ASN A 803 19.09 28.88 24.21
CA ASN A 803 17.95 29.42 24.97
C ASN A 803 18.41 29.92 26.37
N PRO A 804 18.05 31.14 26.81
CA PRO A 804 18.46 31.65 28.11
C PRO A 804 17.86 30.87 29.31
N GLU A 805 16.66 30.30 29.18
CA GLU A 805 16.06 29.47 30.23
C GLU A 805 16.72 28.09 30.28
N ALA A 806 17.08 27.65 31.49
CA ALA A 806 17.81 26.39 31.67
C ALA A 806 17.00 25.15 31.25
N ARG A 807 15.69 25.14 31.49
CA ARG A 807 14.79 24.05 31.07
C ARG A 807 14.49 24.02 29.58
N CYS A 808 14.87 25.08 28.84
CA CYS A 808 14.68 25.19 27.40
C CYS A 808 15.98 24.99 26.61
N ARG A 809 17.09 24.59 27.25
CA ARG A 809 18.35 24.26 26.55
C ARG A 809 18.44 22.80 26.19
N GLY A 810 18.77 22.54 24.94
CA GLY A 810 18.89 21.20 24.36
C GLY A 810 18.84 21.24 22.84
N TYR A 811 18.78 20.07 22.22
CA TYR A 811 18.55 19.92 20.77
C TYR A 811 17.09 19.52 20.52
N SER A 812 16.52 20.01 19.40
CA SER A 812 15.19 19.68 18.89
C SER A 812 15.23 19.73 17.35
N ARG A 813 14.29 19.07 16.66
CA ARG A 813 14.26 19.04 15.19
C ARG A 813 14.07 20.45 14.60
N LEU A 814 13.12 21.21 15.14
CA LEU A 814 12.86 22.61 14.79
C LEU A 814 14.10 23.49 14.98
N ALA A 815 14.84 23.35 16.09
CA ALA A 815 15.96 24.25 16.39
C ALA A 815 17.13 24.09 15.42
N ASP A 816 17.38 22.86 14.94
CA ASP A 816 18.40 22.60 13.91
C ASP A 816 18.02 23.26 12.58
N TRP A 817 16.80 23.03 12.10
CA TRP A 817 16.30 23.66 10.88
C TRP A 817 16.29 25.19 10.98
N LEU A 818 15.83 25.75 12.11
CA LEU A 818 15.85 27.19 12.35
C LEU A 818 17.27 27.78 12.40
N ALA A 819 18.27 26.99 12.82
CA ALA A 819 19.67 27.45 12.83
C ALA A 819 20.21 27.61 11.42
N GLU A 820 19.95 26.65 10.52
CA GLU A 820 20.38 26.76 9.12
C GLU A 820 19.54 27.80 8.34
N PHE A 821 18.22 27.81 8.53
CA PHE A 821 17.31 28.73 7.84
C PHE A 821 17.65 30.21 8.11
N ARG A 822 18.04 30.56 9.35
CA ARG A 822 18.53 31.93 9.67
C ARG A 822 19.73 32.35 8.81
N GLY A 823 20.58 31.40 8.42
CA GLY A 823 21.70 31.65 7.51
C GLY A 823 21.25 31.97 6.08
N TYR A 824 20.25 31.25 5.56
CA TYR A 824 19.68 31.56 4.24
C TYR A 824 18.96 32.93 4.22
N VAL A 825 18.31 33.31 5.32
CA VAL A 825 17.67 34.63 5.48
C VAL A 825 18.71 35.74 5.47
N ALA A 826 19.75 35.65 6.31
CA ALA A 826 20.81 36.65 6.39
C ALA A 826 21.51 36.88 5.04
N ASP A 827 21.76 35.81 4.28
CA ASP A 827 22.38 35.92 2.96
C ASP A 827 21.46 36.62 1.94
N ARG A 828 20.18 36.26 1.88
CA ARG A 828 19.20 36.91 0.97
C ARG A 828 18.89 38.35 1.37
N GLU A 829 19.00 38.71 2.65
CA GLU A 829 18.94 40.10 3.13
C GLU A 829 20.21 40.89 2.80
N SER A 830 21.39 40.25 2.80
CA SER A 830 22.66 40.88 2.41
C SER A 830 22.81 41.12 0.89
N GLY A 831 21.93 40.53 0.07
CA GLY A 831 22.02 40.54 -1.39
C GLY A 831 22.99 39.52 -1.97
N ALA A 832 23.39 38.52 -1.18
CA ALA A 832 24.13 37.36 -1.68
C ALA A 832 23.26 36.47 -2.60
N PRO A 833 23.85 35.56 -3.39
CA PRO A 833 23.09 34.58 -4.17
C PRO A 833 22.17 33.76 -3.26
N ASP A 834 20.97 33.45 -3.75
CA ASP A 834 19.99 32.68 -2.99
C ASP A 834 20.52 31.27 -2.68
N ARG A 835 20.52 30.90 -1.40
CA ARG A 835 20.98 29.60 -0.90
C ARG A 835 19.86 28.74 -0.30
N MET A 836 18.64 29.24 -0.20
CA MET A 836 17.52 28.40 0.24
C MET A 836 17.31 27.30 -0.81
N PRO A 837 17.24 26.01 -0.41
CA PRO A 837 16.98 24.91 -1.32
C PRO A 837 15.69 25.15 -2.14
N ASN A 838 15.67 24.77 -3.42
CA ASN A 838 14.43 24.69 -4.17
C ASN A 838 13.49 23.63 -3.57
N LEU A 839 14.05 22.51 -3.09
CA LEU A 839 13.31 21.46 -2.40
C LEU A 839 13.89 21.23 -1.00
N THR A 840 13.07 21.44 0.04
CA THR A 840 13.37 21.03 1.41
C THR A 840 12.39 19.93 1.80
N ILE A 841 12.90 18.78 2.27
CA ILE A 841 12.09 17.68 2.81
C ILE A 841 12.46 17.50 4.28
N MET A 842 11.48 17.39 5.16
CA MET A 842 11.71 17.20 6.59
C MET A 842 10.67 16.29 7.25
N ARG A 843 11.08 15.55 8.28
CA ARG A 843 10.20 14.66 9.07
C ARG A 843 10.01 15.22 10.48
N PHE A 844 8.76 15.42 10.90
CA PHE A 844 8.37 15.80 12.27
C PHE A 844 7.49 14.67 12.85
N PRO A 845 8.11 13.64 13.46
CA PRO A 845 7.43 12.38 13.73
C PRO A 845 6.70 12.28 15.07
N ASN A 846 6.78 13.30 15.93
CA ASN A 846 6.41 13.09 17.33
C ASN A 846 4.91 12.89 17.57
N ASP A 847 4.05 13.27 16.63
CA ASP A 847 2.62 13.01 16.72
C ASP A 847 2.19 11.56 16.41
N HIS A 848 3.10 10.66 16.04
CA HIS A 848 2.93 9.20 16.20
C HIS A 848 2.56 8.84 17.67
N THR A 849 3.17 9.55 18.63
CA THR A 849 3.07 9.35 20.08
C THR A 849 3.55 7.97 20.59
N HIS A 850 3.74 7.90 21.92
CA HIS A 850 4.01 6.68 22.68
C HIS A 850 2.77 6.15 23.44
N GLY A 851 1.55 6.50 23.03
CA GLY A 851 0.32 6.12 23.75
C GLY A 851 0.35 6.50 25.24
N MET A 852 -0.01 5.56 26.13
CA MET A 852 0.09 5.72 27.59
C MET A 852 1.35 5.07 28.21
N ARG A 853 2.53 5.24 27.60
CA ARG A 853 3.81 4.72 28.13
C ARG A 853 4.24 5.45 29.41
N PRO A 854 4.41 4.77 30.57
CA PRO A 854 4.72 5.44 31.84
C PRO A 854 6.03 6.23 31.79
N GLY A 855 6.02 7.49 32.22
CA GLY A 855 7.20 8.36 32.20
C GLY A 855 7.51 9.00 30.85
N GLY A 856 6.72 8.75 29.80
CA GLY A 856 6.70 9.57 28.59
C GLY A 856 5.70 10.73 28.69
N PRO A 857 5.70 11.66 27.71
CA PRO A 857 4.62 12.63 27.51
C PRO A 857 3.26 11.96 27.29
N THR A 858 2.19 12.72 27.45
CA THR A 858 0.86 12.32 26.99
C THR A 858 0.75 12.46 25.45
N PRO A 859 -0.16 11.71 24.79
CA PRO A 859 -0.45 11.91 23.36
C PRO A 859 -0.81 13.36 23.03
N GLN A 860 -1.56 14.05 23.89
CA GLN A 860 -1.87 15.47 23.72
C GLN A 860 -0.64 16.38 23.76
N PHE A 861 0.37 16.06 24.57
CA PHE A 861 1.60 16.86 24.59
C PHE A 861 2.48 16.60 23.37
N TYR A 862 2.58 15.34 22.94
CA TYR A 862 3.25 14.96 21.69
C TYR A 862 2.69 15.71 20.47
N VAL A 863 1.36 15.68 20.28
CA VAL A 863 0.70 16.39 19.17
C VAL A 863 0.83 17.91 19.30
N ALA A 864 0.77 18.46 20.51
CA ALA A 864 0.98 19.90 20.74
C ALA A 864 2.39 20.38 20.39
N GLU A 865 3.43 19.61 20.76
CA GLU A 865 4.81 20.04 20.54
C GLU A 865 5.25 19.87 19.07
N ASN A 866 4.63 18.94 18.36
CA ASN A 866 4.65 18.85 16.89
C ASN A 866 3.90 20.03 16.22
N ASP A 867 2.68 20.37 16.65
CA ASP A 867 1.92 21.52 16.13
C ASP A 867 2.68 22.85 16.29
N TYR A 868 3.35 23.03 17.43
CA TYR A 868 4.21 24.20 17.66
C TYR A 868 5.45 24.20 16.75
N ALA A 869 5.99 23.04 16.36
CA ALA A 869 7.06 22.95 15.36
C ALA A 869 6.60 23.47 13.98
N VAL A 870 5.44 22.98 13.49
CA VAL A 870 4.84 23.45 12.23
C VAL A 870 4.53 24.95 12.31
N GLY A 871 3.91 25.42 13.39
CA GLY A 871 3.61 26.83 13.59
C GLY A 871 4.83 27.74 13.57
N ARG A 872 5.93 27.30 14.21
CA ARG A 872 7.20 28.05 14.28
C ARG A 872 7.98 28.05 12.98
N LEU A 873 7.89 26.97 12.19
CA LEU A 873 8.40 26.94 10.82
C LEU A 873 7.69 27.98 9.96
N VAL A 874 6.35 27.99 9.95
CA VAL A 874 5.57 28.96 9.15
C VAL A 874 5.80 30.40 9.63
N GLU A 875 5.93 30.63 10.95
CA GLU A 875 6.35 31.93 11.48
C GLU A 875 7.71 32.37 10.94
N ALA A 876 8.74 31.51 10.98
CA ALA A 876 10.07 31.85 10.49
C ALA A 876 10.08 32.19 8.99
N VAL A 877 9.41 31.37 8.16
CA VAL A 877 9.32 31.63 6.71
C VAL A 877 8.53 32.91 6.44
N SER A 878 7.38 33.10 7.08
CA SER A 878 6.45 34.21 6.78
C SER A 878 6.91 35.58 7.28
N ARG A 879 7.92 35.63 8.15
CA ARG A 879 8.61 36.86 8.56
C ARG A 879 9.85 37.18 7.71
N SER A 880 10.26 36.28 6.82
CA SER A 880 11.49 36.38 6.03
C SER A 880 11.27 36.90 4.59
N PRO A 881 12.34 37.26 3.85
CA PRO A 881 12.25 37.57 2.42
C PRO A 881 11.72 36.45 1.52
N TYR A 882 11.65 35.20 2.02
CA TYR A 882 11.19 34.02 1.27
C TYR A 882 9.66 33.85 1.22
N TRP A 883 8.90 34.62 2.02
CA TRP A 883 7.45 34.40 2.18
C TRP A 883 6.60 34.52 0.88
N LYS A 884 7.17 35.09 -0.19
CA LYS A 884 6.45 35.34 -1.45
C LYS A 884 6.75 34.33 -2.56
N ASP A 885 7.75 33.48 -2.37
CA ASP A 885 8.23 32.49 -3.34
C ASP A 885 8.56 31.13 -2.70
N THR A 886 8.08 30.89 -1.48
CA THR A 886 8.09 29.58 -0.80
C THR A 886 6.66 29.05 -0.64
N ALA A 887 6.42 27.81 -1.09
CA ALA A 887 5.27 27.02 -0.69
C ALA A 887 5.64 26.11 0.50
N ILE A 888 4.68 25.83 1.36
CA ILE A 888 4.82 24.88 2.47
C ILE A 888 3.71 23.83 2.31
N LEU A 889 4.10 22.57 2.21
CA LEU A 889 3.20 21.41 2.11
C LEU A 889 3.42 20.56 3.36
N VAL A 890 2.33 20.06 3.95
CA VAL A 890 2.34 19.19 5.15
C VAL A 890 1.50 17.96 4.85
N LEU A 891 1.99 16.79 5.24
CA LEU A 891 1.39 15.49 4.95
C LEU A 891 1.76 14.50 6.08
N GLU A 892 0.82 13.63 6.45
CA GLU A 892 1.10 12.43 7.26
C GLU A 892 1.54 11.28 6.33
N ASP A 893 2.58 10.50 6.64
CA ASP A 893 3.05 9.42 5.76
C ASP A 893 2.05 8.27 5.64
N ASP A 894 1.29 7.99 6.70
CA ASP A 894 -0.07 7.45 6.61
C ASP A 894 -1.06 8.00 7.67
N SER A 895 -2.31 7.53 7.63
CA SER A 895 -3.39 8.04 8.50
C SER A 895 -3.64 7.22 9.77
N GLN A 896 -2.97 6.07 9.92
CA GLN A 896 -3.29 4.98 10.85
C GLN A 896 -4.68 4.35 10.54
N ASP A 897 -4.99 3.20 11.16
CA ASP A 897 -6.36 2.64 11.20
C ASP A 897 -7.21 3.45 12.20
N GLY A 898 -7.56 4.67 11.81
CA GLY A 898 -8.44 5.56 12.57
C GLY A 898 -9.74 5.83 11.82
N PRO A 899 -10.80 6.26 12.53
CA PRO A 899 -12.04 6.68 11.90
C PRO A 899 -11.85 8.02 11.17
N ASP A 900 -12.41 8.09 9.97
CA ASP A 900 -12.47 9.27 9.10
C ASP A 900 -13.73 9.16 8.21
N HIS A 901 -14.24 10.28 7.68
CA HIS A 901 -15.45 10.30 6.84
C HIS A 901 -15.36 11.39 5.76
N VAL A 902 -15.03 11.03 4.51
CA VAL A 902 -14.67 12.05 3.51
C VAL A 902 -15.05 11.70 2.08
N HIS A 903 -15.48 12.71 1.31
CA HIS A 903 -15.77 12.60 -0.14
C HIS A 903 -15.24 13.78 -0.99
N ALA A 904 -14.04 13.61 -1.58
CA ALA A 904 -13.53 14.20 -2.83
C ALA A 904 -12.16 13.55 -3.11
N PHE A 905 -11.50 13.84 -4.23
CA PHE A 905 -10.38 13.00 -4.70
C PHE A 905 -9.06 13.77 -4.89
N HIS A 906 -8.34 13.89 -3.77
CA HIS A 906 -6.90 14.20 -3.72
C HIS A 906 -6.17 13.07 -2.98
N THR A 907 -4.90 12.80 -3.33
CA THR A 907 -4.10 11.74 -2.66
C THR A 907 -2.64 12.14 -2.38
N THR A 908 -1.88 11.27 -1.71
CA THR A 908 -0.41 11.40 -1.57
C THR A 908 0.28 11.70 -2.91
N VAL A 909 -0.06 10.94 -3.95
CA VAL A 909 0.41 11.16 -5.32
C VAL A 909 -0.04 12.52 -5.89
N SER A 910 -1.26 13.00 -5.59
CA SER A 910 -1.69 14.37 -5.95
C SER A 910 -0.83 15.47 -5.31
N LEU A 911 -0.37 15.27 -4.07
CA LEU A 911 0.49 16.21 -3.37
C LEU A 911 1.91 16.21 -3.98
N VAL A 912 2.51 15.04 -4.24
CA VAL A 912 3.79 14.94 -4.96
C VAL A 912 3.68 15.59 -6.34
N ARG A 913 2.58 15.31 -7.07
CA ARG A 913 2.32 15.93 -8.38
C ARG A 913 2.18 17.46 -8.32
N THR A 914 1.72 17.99 -7.19
CA THR A 914 1.65 19.44 -6.93
C THR A 914 3.03 20.03 -6.69
N LEU A 915 3.85 19.38 -5.86
CA LEU A 915 5.25 19.73 -5.62
C LEU A 915 6.04 19.79 -6.94
N GLU A 916 5.86 18.82 -7.83
CA GLU A 916 6.49 18.82 -9.15
C GLU A 916 6.14 20.06 -9.98
N ILE A 917 4.86 20.41 -10.07
CA ILE A 917 4.40 21.57 -10.84
C ILE A 917 4.90 22.89 -10.20
N LEU A 918 5.01 22.94 -8.87
CA LEU A 918 5.60 24.08 -8.14
C LEU A 918 7.10 24.23 -8.40
N LEU A 919 7.83 23.15 -8.68
CA LEU A 919 9.27 23.16 -8.98
C LEU A 919 9.59 23.12 -10.48
N GLY A 920 8.60 22.93 -11.35
CA GLY A 920 8.79 22.76 -12.79
C GLY A 920 9.36 21.39 -13.20
N LEU A 921 9.21 20.38 -12.33
CA LEU A 921 9.66 19.02 -12.59
C LEU A 921 8.70 18.28 -13.56
N PRO A 922 9.22 17.38 -14.42
CA PRO A 922 8.39 16.38 -15.08
C PRO A 922 7.90 15.34 -14.05
N PRO A 923 6.77 14.64 -14.32
CA PRO A 923 6.37 13.48 -13.54
C PRO A 923 7.45 12.39 -13.54
N MET A 924 7.59 11.67 -12.42
CA MET A 924 8.55 10.59 -12.27
C MET A 924 8.03 9.27 -12.87
N ASN A 925 6.74 8.99 -12.70
CA ASN A 925 6.12 7.71 -13.01
C ASN A 925 4.76 7.87 -13.76
N GLN A 926 3.93 6.83 -13.85
CA GLN A 926 2.62 6.88 -14.54
C GLN A 926 1.46 7.30 -13.61
N LEU A 927 1.63 7.19 -12.30
CA LEU A 927 0.64 7.56 -11.29
C LEU A 927 0.62 9.07 -11.09
N ASP A 928 1.78 9.70 -10.87
CA ASP A 928 1.93 11.15 -10.77
C ASP A 928 1.59 11.88 -12.10
N ALA A 929 2.03 11.34 -13.24
CA ALA A 929 1.71 11.87 -14.57
C ALA A 929 0.20 11.96 -14.85
N ALA A 930 -0.59 11.06 -14.24
CA ALA A 930 -2.04 10.97 -14.37
C ALA A 930 -2.82 11.55 -13.19
N ALA A 931 -2.15 11.97 -12.11
CA ALA A 931 -2.82 12.53 -10.93
C ALA A 931 -3.31 13.96 -11.18
N ALA A 932 -4.48 14.27 -10.63
CA ALA A 932 -4.90 15.65 -10.45
C ALA A 932 -4.02 16.29 -9.37
N PRO A 933 -3.41 17.47 -9.61
CA PRO A 933 -2.73 18.21 -8.56
C PRO A 933 -3.75 18.91 -7.65
N ILE A 934 -3.36 19.10 -6.40
CA ILE A 934 -4.09 19.82 -5.35
C ILE A 934 -4.50 21.21 -5.86
N ASP A 935 -5.78 21.57 -5.69
CA ASP A 935 -6.35 22.77 -6.31
C ASP A 935 -6.76 23.90 -5.35
N VAL A 936 -6.45 23.79 -4.05
CA VAL A 936 -6.71 24.81 -3.02
C VAL A 936 -5.90 26.13 -3.16
N PHE A 937 -5.21 26.32 -4.28
CA PHE A 937 -4.38 27.51 -4.56
C PHE A 937 -5.23 28.69 -5.04
N GLN A 938 -5.20 29.79 -4.28
CA GLN A 938 -5.91 31.02 -4.61
C GLN A 938 -5.06 31.94 -5.52
N ASP A 939 -5.68 32.61 -6.50
CA ASP A 939 -5.02 33.59 -7.39
C ASP A 939 -4.38 34.80 -6.67
N LYS A 940 -4.68 35.01 -5.38
CA LYS A 940 -4.19 36.12 -4.57
C LYS A 940 -3.67 35.63 -3.23
N ALA A 941 -2.35 35.42 -3.13
CA ALA A 941 -1.68 34.98 -1.91
C ALA A 941 -1.87 35.95 -0.72
N ASP A 942 -2.16 35.40 0.47
CA ASP A 942 -2.18 36.14 1.73
C ASP A 942 -0.77 36.24 2.35
N THR A 943 -0.01 37.25 1.92
CA THR A 943 1.37 37.46 2.39
C THR A 943 1.48 38.20 3.73
N ARG A 944 0.47 38.16 4.61
CA ARG A 944 0.63 38.66 6.01
C ARG A 944 1.62 37.74 6.78
N PRO A 945 2.48 38.25 7.67
CA PRO A 945 3.28 37.39 8.54
C PRO A 945 2.40 36.51 9.44
N TYR A 946 2.83 35.30 9.72
CA TYR A 946 2.23 34.41 10.73
C TYR A 946 2.93 34.60 12.09
N GLN A 947 2.21 34.30 13.16
CA GLN A 947 2.70 34.26 14.54
C GLN A 947 2.39 32.87 15.08
N ALA A 948 3.40 32.11 15.50
CA ALA A 948 3.16 30.81 16.11
C ALA A 948 2.39 30.99 17.43
N ILE A 949 1.42 30.12 17.65
CA ILE A 949 0.60 30.06 18.86
C ILE A 949 1.19 28.94 19.73
N VAL A 950 1.55 29.20 20.98
CA VAL A 950 1.92 28.10 21.89
C VAL A 950 0.64 27.38 22.32
N PRO A 951 0.52 26.04 22.14
CA PRO A 951 -0.67 25.30 22.53
C PRO A 951 -0.98 25.38 24.03
N ASP A 952 -2.26 25.23 24.40
CA ASP A 952 -2.69 25.20 25.80
C ASP A 952 -2.93 23.76 26.27
N VAL A 953 -1.83 23.06 26.57
CA VAL A 953 -1.87 21.77 27.27
C VAL A 953 -1.94 22.02 28.79
N ALA A 954 -2.80 21.30 29.49
CA ALA A 954 -2.97 21.48 30.93
C ALA A 954 -1.78 20.92 31.73
N LEU A 955 -1.36 21.59 32.82
CA LEU A 955 -0.17 21.22 33.60
C LEU A 955 -0.28 19.87 34.33
N ASP A 956 -1.51 19.38 34.52
CA ASP A 956 -1.86 18.04 35.01
C ASP A 956 -1.79 16.95 33.92
N ASN A 957 -1.64 17.33 32.66
CA ASN A 957 -1.77 16.45 31.49
C ASN A 957 -0.53 16.43 30.58
N LEU A 958 0.65 16.73 31.12
CA LEU A 958 1.90 16.78 30.32
C LEU A 958 2.60 15.41 30.18
N MET A 959 2.54 14.57 31.22
CA MET A 959 3.29 13.31 31.32
C MET A 959 2.38 12.17 31.80
N ILE A 960 2.60 10.96 31.29
CA ILE A 960 1.92 9.76 31.78
C ILE A 960 2.48 9.40 33.17
N THR A 961 1.66 9.62 34.19
CA THR A 961 1.96 9.29 35.59
C THR A 961 1.55 7.84 35.92
N LYS A 962 1.57 7.45 37.21
CA LYS A 962 1.07 6.13 37.64
C LYS A 962 -0.45 6.05 37.47
N ALA A 963 -0.95 4.86 37.13
CA ALA A 963 -2.38 4.62 36.96
C ALA A 963 -3.19 5.07 38.20
N ARG A 964 -4.20 5.92 37.97
CA ARG A 964 -5.11 6.46 39.00
C ARG A 964 -6.26 5.52 39.35
N ASP A 965 -6.61 4.63 38.43
CA ASP A 965 -7.73 3.69 38.50
C ASP A 965 -7.44 2.42 37.66
N ALA A 966 -8.32 1.42 37.74
CA ALA A 966 -8.13 0.13 37.05
C ALA A 966 -8.25 0.21 35.52
N ARG A 967 -9.05 1.14 34.97
CA ARG A 967 -9.25 1.32 33.52
C ARG A 967 -8.01 1.98 32.89
N THR A 968 -7.45 2.95 33.60
CA THR A 968 -6.14 3.55 33.32
C THR A 968 -5.03 2.50 33.41
N ALA A 969 -5.06 1.62 34.42
CA ALA A 969 -4.07 0.54 34.55
C ALA A 969 -4.15 -0.50 33.42
N PHE A 970 -5.36 -0.76 32.88
CA PHE A 970 -5.58 -1.61 31.70
C PHE A 970 -5.00 -0.98 30.42
N TRP A 971 -5.33 0.27 30.10
CA TRP A 971 -4.79 0.91 28.88
C TRP A 971 -3.27 1.12 28.96
N MET A 972 -2.76 1.53 30.12
CA MET A 972 -1.30 1.56 30.36
C MET A 972 -0.66 0.15 30.29
N LYS A 973 -1.41 -0.94 30.48
CA LYS A 973 -0.91 -2.31 30.25
C LYS A 973 -0.81 -2.60 28.75
N ARG A 974 -1.84 -2.28 27.95
CA ARG A 974 -1.82 -2.42 26.49
C ARG A 974 -0.63 -1.70 25.87
N THR A 975 -0.37 -0.43 26.24
CA THR A 975 0.82 0.31 25.75
C THR A 975 2.19 -0.28 26.17
N ARG A 976 2.24 -1.31 27.02
CA ARG A 976 3.48 -2.05 27.32
C ARG A 976 3.54 -3.42 26.64
N GLU A 977 2.54 -3.75 25.84
CA GLU A 977 2.43 -4.95 25.02
C GLU A 977 2.65 -4.62 23.53
N GLU A 978 2.49 -3.34 23.14
CA GLU A 978 2.93 -2.78 21.85
C GLU A 978 4.45 -2.54 21.77
N ASP A 979 5.01 -2.51 20.54
CA ASP A 979 6.35 -1.99 20.26
C ASP A 979 6.29 -0.57 19.64
N PHE A 980 7.30 0.24 19.96
CA PHE A 980 7.51 1.59 19.43
C PHE A 980 9.00 1.81 19.07
N SER A 981 9.72 0.73 18.77
CA SER A 981 11.14 0.77 18.35
C SER A 981 11.33 1.36 16.95
N ARG A 982 10.29 1.29 16.12
CA ARG A 982 10.18 1.76 14.73
C ARG A 982 8.76 2.31 14.49
N PRO A 983 8.50 3.04 13.38
CA PRO A 983 7.15 3.42 12.99
C PRO A 983 6.19 2.22 12.88
N ASP A 984 4.94 2.41 13.31
CA ASP A 984 3.80 1.48 13.12
C ASP A 984 3.98 0.02 13.60
N GLN A 985 4.96 -0.29 14.46
CA GLN A 985 5.08 -1.61 15.09
C GLN A 985 4.07 -1.84 16.23
N ALA A 986 3.25 -0.83 16.54
CA ALA A 986 2.13 -0.92 17.48
C ALA A 986 0.84 -1.30 16.74
N ASP A 987 -0.05 -2.08 17.37
CA ASP A 987 -1.35 -2.38 16.76
C ASP A 987 -2.19 -1.11 16.59
N ALA A 988 -2.67 -0.86 15.38
CA ALA A 988 -3.18 0.45 14.96
C ALA A 988 -4.45 0.87 15.73
N ASP A 989 -5.46 -0.01 15.80
CA ASP A 989 -6.66 0.19 16.62
C ASP A 989 -6.34 0.21 18.13
N THR A 990 -5.47 -0.68 18.64
CA THR A 990 -5.11 -0.64 20.06
C THR A 990 -4.43 0.67 20.43
N LEU A 991 -3.53 1.20 19.59
CA LEU A 991 -2.93 2.52 19.76
C LEU A 991 -3.98 3.65 19.65
N ASN A 992 -4.88 3.61 18.66
CA ASN A 992 -5.96 4.60 18.53
C ASN A 992 -6.94 4.58 19.71
N ARG A 993 -7.27 3.42 20.28
CA ARG A 993 -8.08 3.29 21.50
C ARG A 993 -7.34 3.76 22.75
N VAL A 994 -6.04 3.48 22.86
CA VAL A 994 -5.15 4.01 23.92
C VAL A 994 -5.11 5.54 23.87
N ILE A 995 -4.95 6.11 22.66
CA ILE A 995 -4.95 7.55 22.42
C ILE A 995 -6.33 8.14 22.78
N TRP A 996 -7.43 7.61 22.23
CA TRP A 996 -8.78 8.06 22.53
C TRP A 996 -9.06 8.05 24.03
N PHE A 997 -8.76 6.96 24.74
CA PHE A 997 -8.94 6.88 26.19
C PHE A 997 -8.07 7.90 26.94
N SER A 998 -6.84 8.17 26.48
CA SER A 998 -5.97 9.19 27.08
C SER A 998 -6.50 10.63 26.92
N VAL A 999 -7.28 10.90 25.88
CA VAL A 999 -7.91 12.20 25.61
C VAL A 999 -9.29 12.33 26.26
N ARG A 1000 -10.19 11.40 25.95
CA ARG A 1000 -11.61 11.47 26.26
C ARG A 1000 -11.96 10.80 27.60
N GLY A 1001 -11.26 9.72 27.95
CA GLY A 1001 -11.49 8.92 29.16
C GLY A 1001 -12.78 8.10 29.18
N ASP A 1002 -13.60 8.17 28.13
CA ASP A 1002 -14.90 7.50 27.96
C ASP A 1002 -14.74 6.20 27.12
N THR A 1003 -15.71 5.83 26.29
CA THR A 1003 -15.65 4.65 25.43
C THR A 1003 -15.44 5.10 23.98
N TYR A 1004 -14.65 4.33 23.23
CA TYR A 1004 -14.41 4.55 21.80
C TYR A 1004 -15.75 4.64 21.03
N PRO A 1005 -15.87 5.47 19.98
CA PRO A 1005 -17.17 5.76 19.36
C PRO A 1005 -17.58 4.69 18.34
N GLU A 1006 -17.66 3.44 18.78
CA GLU A 1006 -17.80 2.23 17.93
C GLU A 1006 -19.02 2.28 16.99
N ASP A 1007 -20.14 2.86 17.40
CA ASP A 1007 -21.35 2.97 16.57
C ASP A 1007 -21.29 4.11 15.51
N ARG A 1008 -20.17 4.82 15.35
CA ARG A 1008 -20.07 6.02 14.49
C ARG A 1008 -19.12 5.91 13.31
N VAL A 1009 -18.39 4.80 13.18
CA VAL A 1009 -17.35 4.71 12.14
C VAL A 1009 -17.97 4.40 10.78
N ALA A 1010 -17.71 5.30 9.82
CA ALA A 1010 -17.86 5.14 8.36
C ALA A 1010 -19.16 4.44 7.85
N HIS A 1011 -20.32 5.04 8.09
CA HIS A 1011 -21.52 4.75 7.29
C HIS A 1011 -21.39 5.33 5.87
N LEU A 1012 -20.80 4.60 4.93
CA LEU A 1012 -20.71 5.02 3.51
C LEU A 1012 -22.09 4.97 2.81
N PRO A 1013 -22.61 6.08 2.24
CA PRO A 1013 -23.86 6.08 1.47
C PRO A 1013 -23.83 5.17 0.23
N ALA A 1014 -22.65 4.87 -0.31
CA ALA A 1014 -22.44 3.95 -1.42
C ALA A 1014 -22.96 2.52 -1.13
N PHE A 1015 -22.95 2.09 0.14
CA PHE A 1015 -23.41 0.77 0.57
C PHE A 1015 -24.91 0.54 0.30
N ASP A 1016 -25.74 1.53 0.61
CA ASP A 1016 -27.20 1.46 0.40
C ASP A 1016 -27.56 1.42 -1.11
N LEU A 1017 -26.74 2.04 -1.97
CA LEU A 1017 -26.92 1.98 -3.42
C LEU A 1017 -26.56 0.61 -4.00
N MET A 1018 -25.55 -0.08 -3.46
CA MET A 1018 -25.17 -1.43 -3.93
C MET A 1018 -26.22 -2.49 -3.59
N LEU A 1019 -26.94 -2.32 -2.47
CA LEU A 1019 -28.10 -3.14 -2.11
C LEU A 1019 -29.27 -3.01 -3.12
N VAL A 1020 -29.30 -1.98 -3.96
CA VAL A 1020 -30.29 -1.85 -5.05
C VAL A 1020 -29.93 -2.73 -6.24
N GLY A 1021 -28.63 -2.81 -6.60
CA GLY A 1021 -28.16 -3.65 -7.72
C GLY A 1021 -28.41 -5.13 -7.48
N LEU A 1022 -28.04 -5.63 -6.29
CA LEU A 1022 -28.28 -7.03 -5.88
C LEU A 1022 -29.77 -7.41 -5.78
N ARG A 1023 -30.69 -6.43 -5.82
CA ARG A 1023 -32.15 -6.64 -5.79
C ARG A 1023 -32.83 -6.59 -7.16
N GLN A 1024 -32.09 -6.35 -8.25
CA GLN A 1024 -32.69 -6.41 -9.60
C GLN A 1024 -32.71 -7.83 -10.16
N GLU A 1025 -31.61 -8.58 -10.10
CA GLU A 1025 -31.57 -9.97 -10.63
C GLU A 1025 -32.45 -10.95 -9.83
N ALA A 1026 -32.69 -10.68 -8.54
CA ALA A 1026 -33.51 -11.53 -7.68
C ALA A 1026 -35.04 -11.34 -7.84
N ARG A 1027 -35.51 -10.52 -8.80
CA ARG A 1027 -36.95 -10.22 -8.97
C ARG A 1027 -37.63 -10.98 -10.10
N ASP A 1028 -36.87 -11.51 -11.06
CA ASP A 1028 -37.46 -12.18 -12.22
C ASP A 1028 -37.80 -13.67 -11.93
N ASP A 1029 -37.27 -14.27 -10.85
CA ASP A 1029 -37.52 -15.66 -10.44
C ASP A 1029 -38.70 -15.82 -9.44
N ASP A 1030 -39.05 -14.78 -8.66
CA ASP A 1030 -40.05 -14.88 -7.57
C ASP A 1030 -41.49 -15.00 -8.09
N ASP A 1031 -41.80 -14.40 -9.25
CA ASP A 1031 -43.17 -14.34 -9.82
C ASP A 1031 -43.68 -15.73 -10.30
N GLU A 1032 -42.81 -16.70 -10.61
CA GLU A 1032 -43.26 -18.06 -10.99
C GLU A 1032 -43.66 -18.94 -9.78
N ILE A 1033 -43.32 -18.54 -8.55
CA ILE A 1033 -43.53 -19.35 -7.34
C ILE A 1033 -44.89 -19.04 -6.66
N VAL A 1034 -45.47 -17.85 -6.88
CA VAL A 1034 -46.65 -17.35 -6.17
C VAL A 1034 -47.93 -18.15 -6.50
N GLU A 1035 -48.17 -18.53 -7.77
CA GLU A 1035 -49.41 -19.21 -8.18
C GLU A 1035 -49.61 -20.62 -7.58
N ARG A 1036 -48.60 -21.21 -6.92
CA ARG A 1036 -48.68 -22.59 -6.39
C ARG A 1036 -48.92 -22.74 -4.90
N ARG A 1037 -49.19 -21.66 -4.15
CA ARG A 1037 -49.37 -21.72 -2.67
C ARG A 1037 -50.73 -21.32 -2.10
N GLU A 1038 -51.67 -20.78 -2.88
CA GLU A 1038 -53.06 -20.56 -2.41
C GLU A 1038 -53.90 -21.86 -2.42
N GLY A 1039 -53.58 -22.81 -1.53
CA GLY A 1039 -54.15 -24.16 -1.60
C GLY A 1039 -54.13 -25.04 -0.35
N GLY A 1040 -54.04 -24.50 0.87
CA GLY A 1040 -53.97 -25.31 2.11
C GLY A 1040 -54.57 -24.65 3.35
N ARG A 1041 -55.52 -25.32 4.02
CA ARG A 1041 -56.25 -24.80 5.19
C ARG A 1041 -55.77 -25.38 6.54
N SER A 1042 -55.62 -24.49 7.52
CA SER A 1042 -56.00 -24.63 8.95
C SER A 1042 -55.31 -25.65 9.89
N GLY A 1043 -55.07 -25.20 11.14
CA GLY A 1043 -54.77 -26.03 12.33
C GLY A 1043 -53.41 -25.68 12.99
N SER A 1044 -53.22 -24.89 14.04
CA SER A 1044 -53.91 -24.58 15.32
C SER A 1044 -53.12 -25.11 16.53
N ARG A 1045 -52.87 -24.24 17.54
CA ARG A 1045 -52.19 -24.48 18.85
C ARG A 1045 -50.65 -24.67 18.75
N GLY A 1046 -49.82 -24.20 19.70
CA GLY A 1046 -50.04 -23.26 20.82
C GLY A 1046 -49.22 -23.57 22.10
N HIS A 1047 -48.76 -22.52 22.83
CA HIS A 1047 -48.03 -22.57 24.12
C HIS A 1047 -46.59 -23.18 24.07
N ALA A 1048 -45.64 -22.93 25.00
CA ALA A 1048 -45.44 -21.82 25.97
C ALA A 1048 -43.96 -21.81 26.49
N ARG A 1049 -43.61 -20.86 27.38
CA ARG A 1049 -42.26 -20.54 27.89
C ARG A 1049 -41.62 -21.56 28.87
N SER A 1050 -40.31 -21.76 28.75
CA SER A 1050 -39.31 -21.87 29.86
C SER A 1050 -37.90 -21.69 29.26
N LYS A 1051 -37.05 -20.72 29.62
CA LYS A 1051 -36.32 -20.46 30.88
C LYS A 1051 -35.35 -21.57 31.34
N SER A 1052 -34.05 -21.21 31.30
CA SER A 1052 -32.91 -21.70 32.09
C SER A 1052 -32.63 -23.20 32.17
N GLN A 1053 -31.49 -23.62 31.59
CA GLN A 1053 -30.25 -23.63 32.38
C GLN A 1053 -29.23 -22.67 31.76
#